data_AF-A0A3B9ZMQ8-F1
#
_entry.id   AF-A0A3B9ZMQ8-F1
#
_cell.length_a   1.000
_cell.length_b   1.000
_cell.length_c   1.000
_cell.angle_alpha   90.00
_cell.angle_beta   90.00
_cell.angle_gamma   90.00
#
_symmetry.space_group_name_H-M   'P 1'
#
loop_
_entity.id
_entity.type
_entity.pdbx_description
1 polymer ?
#
loop_
_entity_poly.entity_id
_entity_poly.type
_entity_poly.pdbx_seq_one_letter_code
_entity_poly.pdbx_strand_id
1 'polypeptide(L)'
;MKIFKNPFNKLNGNSYMHSDQNRHYQLPSALADGLLIVLLGLILPACMTQSELLVKKANKASAAFAGLASKGTAYKFKADTVLVDQASKKVLLVMKDMFSYIPFRTENTLQFTDEFKGLLGRRFRSYSVSIETMGKEIHELIPNCYRDQTLAPDRTRLSNQAPPRLPIVRNMSGGIQFPAGLYNRNIALWHSHGWYYENTLDRWEWQRARLFMTVEDLWTMSFVVPYITPMLENAGARVFLPRERDSQRNEIIIDEDGSSKGSVYQEKGHDFLSGSEKGFGLKVPFLMEGENPFQMGETRQMFARKNEDSKISYIPEIPEMGEYALYISYPVNGENVTDAHYTVFHSGGKTSFLVNQTMGGGTWIYLGTFRFEKGIDPAHARIELTNQSNETGKWVSADAVKLGGGMGNIVRGKIEQMDHLLEVRNEKGFEMDSSLWLPYSSQRPRYQEGARYYLQYAGIPDSLVYSINKKKSDYKDDYQSRGEWVNYLMGTPNGPTGHPEVKGLNVPMDMALAFHSDAGITPDSSIVGSLMIYNTTFAPETFPNGQSKWASRDLADIVQTQVVDDIKKLYDPQWTRRGMWNSQYSEAVRPKVPTVLSEFLSHQNFADMVIAQDPRFKFDVSRAYYKGILKFLAFQNGQMYVVQPLPVNHIQMSLEGKAVRLTWMPVTDELEPSAEAKSYKVYTRIEQGGFDNGQLVNEPALLLSDLTPGIIYSFKVTALNEGGESFPSEILACSLPSDGKKPVLIVNAFDRICGPEAFDNGKQAGFLTCEDEGVAYKSDLSFVGEQYDFNRKSPFKDDDASGFGSSHSDQETHIVQGNSFDYPLIHGLSFRNNGFGFISMSDEAFEQKHLDKNAFSAIDLIFGEEKTTKSSIGIRKKDFTLFTPQMREAIAEYASGMDHAHIFLSGAYIGSDLDLCGDTLARKFAGDVLHYKPMTGHASKSGKVFPVNAMRDQFTYEFSFVQETNKTIYKVESPDAIEPKG
;
A
#
# COMPACT_ATOMS: atom_id res chain seq x y z
N MET A 1 11.15 -28.60 -16.82
CA MET A 1 11.33 -27.14 -16.91
C MET A 1 12.24 -26.80 -18.09
N LYS A 2 11.66 -26.66 -19.29
CA LYS A 2 12.32 -26.03 -20.44
C LYS A 2 11.87 -24.57 -20.43
N ILE A 3 12.82 -23.67 -20.21
CA ILE A 3 12.66 -22.22 -20.25
C ILE A 3 12.39 -21.83 -21.71
N PHE A 4 11.22 -21.28 -22.00
CA PHE A 4 10.97 -20.65 -23.29
C PHE A 4 11.74 -19.32 -23.33
N LYS A 5 12.63 -19.24 -24.32
CA LYS A 5 13.39 -18.03 -24.64
C LYS A 5 12.45 -17.00 -25.27
N ASN A 6 12.55 -15.79 -24.75
CA ASN A 6 12.05 -14.53 -25.28
C ASN A 6 12.39 -14.36 -26.78
N PRO A 7 11.43 -14.11 -27.69
CA PRO A 7 11.72 -13.95 -29.12
C PRO A 7 11.48 -12.51 -29.59
N PHE A 8 12.26 -11.53 -29.14
CA PHE A 8 12.35 -10.23 -29.83
C PHE A 8 13.78 -9.70 -29.80
N ASN A 9 14.57 -10.14 -30.78
CA ASN A 9 15.78 -9.43 -31.19
C ASN A 9 16.16 -9.87 -32.61
N LYS A 10 15.55 -9.24 -33.60
CA LYS A 10 16.08 -9.14 -34.97
C LYS A 10 15.47 -7.90 -35.62
N LEU A 11 16.31 -6.89 -35.84
CA LEU A 11 16.48 -6.12 -37.08
C LEU A 11 17.21 -4.81 -36.74
N ASN A 12 18.53 -4.80 -36.90
CA ASN A 12 19.32 -3.57 -37.08
C ASN A 12 19.78 -3.55 -38.53
N GLY A 13 19.43 -2.47 -39.25
CA GLY A 13 19.99 -2.09 -40.52
C GLY A 13 20.77 -0.79 -40.37
N ASN A 14 22.08 -0.87 -40.56
CA ASN A 14 23.06 0.13 -41.03
C ASN A 14 22.91 1.61 -40.64
N SER A 15 23.98 2.20 -40.08
CA SER A 15 25.05 2.79 -40.91
C SER A 15 26.10 3.61 -40.10
N TYR A 16 27.30 3.68 -40.69
CA TYR A 16 28.40 4.64 -40.52
C TYR A 16 29.63 4.34 -39.63
N MET A 17 30.69 3.93 -40.36
CA MET A 17 32.08 4.46 -40.43
C MET A 17 33.18 4.10 -39.41
N HIS A 18 34.15 3.35 -39.98
CA HIS A 18 35.63 3.45 -39.92
C HIS A 18 36.31 3.68 -38.55
N SER A 19 37.25 2.83 -38.13
CA SER A 19 38.60 2.75 -38.73
C SER A 19 39.41 1.60 -38.11
N ASP A 20 40.37 1.14 -38.91
CA ASP A 20 41.25 -0.01 -38.75
C ASP A 20 42.16 -0.02 -37.52
N GLN A 21 42.54 -1.21 -37.06
CA GLN A 21 43.91 -1.77 -37.21
C GLN A 21 44.08 -3.04 -36.34
N ASN A 22 44.30 -4.21 -36.96
CA ASN A 22 45.59 -4.92 -36.91
C ASN A 22 45.55 -6.35 -37.48
N ARG A 23 46.22 -6.47 -38.63
CA ARG A 23 47.18 -7.51 -39.07
C ARG A 23 46.92 -9.00 -38.79
N HIS A 24 46.62 -9.68 -39.89
CA HIS A 24 46.98 -11.07 -40.20
C HIS A 24 48.48 -11.37 -40.06
N TYR A 25 48.86 -12.63 -39.83
CA TYR A 25 49.63 -13.42 -40.81
C TYR A 25 49.47 -14.93 -40.60
N GLN A 26 49.49 -15.62 -41.75
CA GLN A 26 49.23 -17.03 -42.06
C GLN A 26 50.32 -17.99 -41.59
N LEU A 27 50.03 -19.31 -41.63
CA LEU A 27 50.75 -20.33 -42.46
C LEU A 27 50.12 -21.74 -42.28
N PRO A 28 50.39 -22.75 -43.15
CA PRO A 28 49.37 -23.33 -44.04
C PRO A 28 49.15 -24.85 -43.88
N SER A 29 48.16 -25.33 -44.64
CA SER A 29 47.80 -26.72 -44.89
C SER A 29 48.78 -27.48 -45.79
N ALA A 30 49.00 -28.78 -45.53
CA ALA A 30 49.19 -29.81 -46.55
C ALA A 30 48.91 -31.23 -45.99
N LEU A 31 48.05 -31.98 -46.69
CA LEU A 31 47.94 -33.45 -46.74
C LEU A 31 49.13 -33.99 -47.59
N ALA A 32 49.63 -35.22 -47.54
CA ALA A 32 49.02 -36.53 -47.37
C ALA A 32 50.08 -37.64 -47.08
N ASP A 33 49.58 -38.87 -46.89
CA ASP A 33 50.21 -40.19 -47.07
C ASP A 33 50.91 -40.91 -45.89
N GLY A 34 50.07 -41.71 -45.21
CA GLY A 34 50.22 -43.12 -44.79
C GLY A 34 51.58 -43.77 -44.55
N LEU A 35 51.76 -44.32 -43.33
CA LEU A 35 51.99 -45.76 -43.14
C LEU A 35 51.77 -46.17 -41.67
N LEU A 36 51.11 -47.31 -41.51
CA LEU A 36 50.80 -47.98 -40.26
C LEU A 36 52.07 -48.62 -39.65
N ILE A 37 52.51 -48.17 -38.47
CA ILE A 37 53.33 -48.99 -37.54
C ILE A 37 52.71 -48.89 -36.14
N VAL A 38 52.14 -50.02 -35.73
CA VAL A 38 51.72 -50.30 -34.36
C VAL A 38 52.99 -50.48 -33.52
N LEU A 39 53.18 -49.63 -32.51
CA LEU A 39 54.12 -49.90 -31.42
C LEU A 39 53.42 -49.60 -30.10
N LEU A 40 53.19 -50.68 -29.34
CA LEU A 40 52.73 -50.68 -27.97
C LEU A 40 53.63 -49.82 -27.09
N GLY A 41 53.17 -48.60 -26.79
CA GLY A 41 53.67 -47.79 -25.70
C GLY A 41 52.81 -48.03 -24.46
N LEU A 42 53.38 -48.71 -23.47
CA LEU A 42 52.85 -48.82 -22.11
C LEU A 42 52.44 -47.43 -21.59
N ILE A 43 51.13 -47.22 -21.39
CA ILE A 43 50.59 -46.09 -20.64
C ILE A 43 51.01 -46.30 -19.18
N LEU A 44 52.12 -45.67 -18.77
CA LEU A 44 52.37 -45.42 -17.35
C LEU A 44 51.28 -44.45 -16.87
N PRO A 45 50.49 -44.78 -15.84
CA PRO A 45 49.57 -43.81 -15.26
C PRO A 45 50.42 -42.69 -14.66
N ALA A 46 50.25 -41.45 -15.15
CA ALA A 46 50.83 -40.28 -14.53
C ALA A 46 50.44 -40.28 -13.04
N CYS A 47 51.42 -40.47 -12.16
CA CYS A 47 51.21 -40.48 -10.73
C CYS A 47 50.81 -39.06 -10.31
N MET A 48 49.52 -38.84 -10.02
CA MET A 48 49.02 -37.52 -9.62
C MET A 48 49.82 -36.99 -8.44
N THR A 49 50.22 -35.72 -8.49
CA THR A 49 50.94 -35.11 -7.36
C THR A 49 50.03 -35.06 -6.13
N GLN A 50 50.61 -35.03 -4.92
CA GLN A 50 49.83 -34.89 -3.67
C GLN A 50 48.93 -33.63 -3.70
N SER A 51 49.41 -32.58 -4.38
CA SER A 51 48.67 -31.34 -4.66
C SER A 51 47.43 -31.57 -5.51
N GLU A 52 47.58 -32.25 -6.66
CA GLU A 52 46.46 -32.59 -7.55
C GLU A 52 45.42 -33.50 -6.88
N LEU A 53 45.88 -34.43 -6.02
CA LEU A 53 45.00 -35.31 -5.24
C LEU A 53 44.16 -34.54 -4.22
N LEU A 54 44.73 -33.49 -3.59
CA LEU A 54 43.98 -32.62 -2.67
C LEU A 54 42.95 -31.78 -3.44
N VAL A 55 43.34 -31.15 -4.55
CA VAL A 55 42.42 -30.36 -5.38
C VAL A 55 41.29 -31.21 -5.96
N LYS A 56 41.59 -32.42 -6.45
CA LYS A 56 40.56 -33.37 -6.93
C LYS A 56 39.59 -33.76 -5.82
N LYS A 57 40.10 -33.99 -4.61
CA LYS A 57 39.25 -34.31 -3.45
C LYS A 57 38.37 -33.12 -3.05
N ALA A 58 38.94 -31.92 -3.03
CA ALA A 58 38.20 -30.69 -2.75
C ALA A 58 37.08 -30.48 -3.78
N ASN A 59 37.36 -30.60 -5.08
CA ASN A 59 36.35 -30.50 -6.14
C ASN A 59 35.17 -31.48 -5.96
N LYS A 60 35.47 -32.75 -5.60
CA LYS A 60 34.42 -33.74 -5.31
C LYS A 60 33.59 -33.35 -4.08
N ALA A 61 34.24 -32.86 -3.03
CA ALA A 61 33.55 -32.38 -1.83
C ALA A 61 32.66 -31.17 -2.15
N SER A 62 33.13 -30.23 -2.97
CA SER A 62 32.37 -29.03 -3.39
C SER A 62 31.11 -29.40 -4.16
N ALA A 63 31.19 -30.35 -5.10
CA ALA A 63 30.02 -30.83 -5.84
C ALA A 63 29.01 -31.56 -4.93
N ALA A 64 29.50 -32.37 -3.98
CA ALA A 64 28.66 -33.05 -3.01
C ALA A 64 27.98 -32.05 -2.06
N PHE A 65 28.71 -31.05 -1.60
CA PHE A 65 28.20 -29.95 -0.77
C PHE A 65 27.10 -29.18 -1.50
N ALA A 66 27.34 -28.74 -2.74
CA ALA A 66 26.34 -28.03 -3.52
C ALA A 66 25.04 -28.85 -3.68
N GLY A 67 25.17 -30.16 -3.91
CA GLY A 67 24.03 -31.07 -3.96
C GLY A 67 23.30 -31.23 -2.62
N LEU A 68 24.02 -31.24 -1.50
CA LEU A 68 23.44 -31.29 -0.15
C LEU A 68 22.71 -29.99 0.20
N ALA A 69 23.37 -28.84 0.00
CA ALA A 69 22.79 -27.54 0.28
C ALA A 69 21.56 -27.23 -0.59
N SER A 70 21.41 -27.88 -1.76
CA SER A 70 20.23 -27.73 -2.60
C SER A 70 19.00 -28.48 -2.06
N LYS A 71 19.18 -29.47 -1.17
CA LYS A 71 18.08 -30.28 -0.66
C LYS A 71 17.11 -29.43 0.15
N GLY A 72 15.80 -29.60 -0.11
CA GLY A 72 14.76 -28.86 0.60
C GLY A 72 14.61 -27.39 0.18
N THR A 73 15.32 -26.95 -0.86
CA THR A 73 15.17 -25.60 -1.42
C THR A 73 14.56 -25.65 -2.82
N ALA A 74 14.01 -24.53 -3.29
CA ALA A 74 13.56 -24.38 -4.68
C ALA A 74 14.73 -24.26 -5.68
N TYR A 75 15.98 -24.22 -5.20
CA TYR A 75 17.17 -23.89 -5.96
C TYR A 75 18.11 -25.09 -6.14
N LYS A 76 18.81 -25.10 -7.27
CA LYS A 76 19.90 -26.04 -7.52
C LYS A 76 21.22 -25.28 -7.50
N PHE A 77 21.83 -25.24 -6.33
CA PHE A 77 23.11 -24.58 -6.12
C PHE A 77 24.25 -25.33 -6.81
N LYS A 78 25.29 -24.58 -7.19
CA LYS A 78 26.48 -25.10 -7.86
C LYS A 78 27.72 -24.43 -7.28
N ALA A 79 28.76 -25.24 -7.06
CA ALA A 79 30.10 -24.74 -6.85
C ALA A 79 30.58 -24.05 -8.13
N ASP A 80 31.27 -22.92 -7.97
CA ASP A 80 31.99 -22.26 -9.05
C ASP A 80 33.41 -22.78 -9.12
N THR A 81 34.17 -22.58 -8.04
CA THR A 81 35.60 -22.93 -7.94
C THR A 81 35.93 -23.32 -6.51
N VAL A 82 36.94 -24.17 -6.32
CA VAL A 82 37.54 -24.44 -5.00
C VAL A 82 39.04 -24.18 -5.06
N LEU A 83 39.53 -23.41 -4.10
CA LEU A 83 40.93 -23.05 -3.97
C LEU A 83 41.51 -23.76 -2.75
N VAL A 84 42.63 -24.45 -2.95
CA VAL A 84 43.34 -25.17 -1.89
C VAL A 84 44.74 -24.57 -1.74
N ASP A 85 44.94 -23.79 -0.68
CA ASP A 85 46.25 -23.29 -0.31
C ASP A 85 46.89 -24.26 0.70
N GLN A 86 47.91 -24.98 0.24
CA GLN A 86 48.64 -25.94 1.05
C GLN A 86 49.62 -25.28 2.03
N ALA A 87 50.15 -24.12 1.68
CA ALA A 87 51.12 -23.41 2.51
C ALA A 87 50.45 -22.83 3.76
N SER A 88 49.33 -22.13 3.57
CA SER A 88 48.56 -21.56 4.67
C SER A 88 47.54 -22.53 5.28
N LYS A 89 47.40 -23.74 4.71
CA LYS A 89 46.40 -24.75 5.07
C LYS A 89 44.97 -24.19 5.05
N LYS A 90 44.60 -23.54 3.95
CA LYS A 90 43.26 -22.97 3.74
C LYS A 90 42.55 -23.63 2.57
N VAL A 91 41.24 -23.84 2.71
CA VAL A 91 40.36 -24.24 1.61
C VAL A 91 39.24 -23.21 1.50
N LEU A 92 39.11 -22.59 0.33
CA LEU A 92 38.04 -21.66 0.00
C LEU A 92 37.14 -22.30 -1.06
N LEU A 93 35.86 -22.44 -0.75
CA LEU A 93 34.84 -22.84 -1.71
C LEU A 93 34.07 -21.61 -2.19
N VAL A 94 34.19 -21.29 -3.48
CA VAL A 94 33.41 -20.24 -4.13
C VAL A 94 32.17 -20.88 -4.76
N MET A 95 31.00 -20.43 -4.33
CA MET A 95 29.67 -20.85 -4.83
C MET A 95 29.12 -19.81 -5.80
N LYS A 96 28.40 -20.26 -6.83
CA LYS A 96 27.69 -19.35 -7.75
C LYS A 96 26.66 -18.49 -7.01
N ASP A 97 26.40 -17.28 -7.52
CA ASP A 97 25.58 -16.24 -6.88
C ASP A 97 24.21 -16.70 -6.38
N MET A 98 23.58 -17.69 -7.04
CA MET A 98 22.30 -18.24 -6.58
C MET A 98 22.35 -18.77 -5.14
N PHE A 99 23.53 -19.18 -4.65
CA PHE A 99 23.72 -19.61 -3.26
C PHE A 99 23.46 -18.48 -2.25
N SER A 100 23.63 -17.21 -2.66
CA SER A 100 23.32 -16.03 -1.84
C SER A 100 21.84 -15.82 -1.55
N TYR A 101 20.94 -16.54 -2.24
CA TYR A 101 19.49 -16.46 -2.01
C TYR A 101 19.08 -17.08 -0.67
N ILE A 102 19.96 -17.85 -0.04
CA ILE A 102 19.76 -18.35 1.31
C ILE A 102 19.78 -17.16 2.29
N PRO A 103 18.78 -17.04 3.18
CA PRO A 103 18.85 -16.10 4.30
C PRO A 103 19.87 -16.63 5.32
N PHE A 104 21.13 -16.21 5.19
CA PHE A 104 22.19 -16.64 6.09
C PHE A 104 21.99 -16.09 7.50
N ARG A 105 22.20 -16.96 8.50
CA ARG A 105 22.17 -16.71 9.95
C ARG A 105 23.39 -17.39 10.57
N THR A 106 23.72 -17.11 11.83
CA THR A 106 24.91 -17.71 12.45
C THR A 106 24.83 -19.25 12.44
N GLU A 107 23.66 -19.81 12.71
CA GLU A 107 23.47 -21.25 12.84
C GLU A 107 23.69 -21.97 11.50
N ASN A 108 23.06 -21.46 10.43
CA ASN A 108 23.13 -22.11 9.12
C ASN A 108 24.48 -21.90 8.42
N THR A 109 25.17 -20.79 8.67
CA THR A 109 26.52 -20.56 8.10
C THR A 109 27.57 -21.48 8.72
N LEU A 110 27.49 -21.70 10.04
CA LEU A 110 28.32 -22.69 10.74
C LEU A 110 28.00 -24.11 10.24
N GLN A 111 26.72 -24.46 10.14
CA GLN A 111 26.29 -25.75 9.61
C GLN A 111 26.87 -26.03 8.23
N PHE A 112 26.75 -25.10 7.27
CA PHE A 112 27.30 -25.29 5.93
C PHE A 112 28.82 -25.45 5.92
N THR A 113 29.51 -24.67 6.75
CA THR A 113 30.98 -24.75 6.87
C THR A 113 31.41 -26.11 7.42
N ASP A 114 30.74 -26.61 8.45
CA ASP A 114 31.01 -27.92 9.05
C ASP A 114 30.66 -29.08 8.12
N GLU A 115 29.53 -28.99 7.40
CA GLU A 115 29.14 -29.97 6.38
C GLU A 115 30.19 -30.06 5.28
N PHE A 116 30.63 -28.93 4.74
CA PHE A 116 31.68 -28.91 3.72
C PHE A 116 33.01 -29.45 4.26
N LYS A 117 33.42 -29.06 5.47
CA LYS A 117 34.61 -29.59 6.15
C LYS A 117 34.52 -31.10 6.39
N GLY A 118 33.35 -31.61 6.74
CA GLY A 118 33.07 -33.04 6.86
C GLY A 118 33.29 -33.80 5.55
N LEU A 119 32.80 -33.26 4.43
CA LEU A 119 32.96 -33.83 3.08
C LEU A 119 34.42 -33.83 2.59
N LEU A 120 35.22 -32.82 2.98
CA LEU A 120 36.66 -32.79 2.71
C LEU A 120 37.40 -33.93 3.42
N GLY A 121 36.94 -34.36 4.60
CA GLY A 121 37.42 -35.51 5.35
C GLY A 121 38.87 -35.38 5.87
N ARG A 122 39.42 -36.50 6.41
CA ARG A 122 40.64 -36.50 7.25
C ARG A 122 41.88 -35.76 6.70
N ARG A 123 42.08 -35.71 5.38
CA ARG A 123 43.23 -35.04 4.73
C ARG A 123 43.23 -33.52 4.94
N PHE A 124 42.07 -32.93 5.23
CA PHE A 124 41.91 -31.50 5.47
C PHE A 124 41.63 -31.17 6.94
N ARG A 125 41.86 -32.11 7.89
CA ARG A 125 41.55 -31.91 9.31
C ARG A 125 42.28 -30.70 9.93
N SER A 126 43.50 -30.42 9.46
CA SER A 126 44.30 -29.27 9.90
C SER A 126 44.09 -28.00 9.04
N TYR A 127 43.14 -28.02 8.09
CA TYR A 127 42.87 -26.87 7.23
C TYR A 127 41.72 -26.05 7.81
N SER A 128 41.82 -24.72 7.69
CA SER A 128 40.65 -23.85 7.85
C SER A 128 39.85 -23.84 6.56
N VAL A 129 38.52 -23.76 6.69
CA VAL A 129 37.59 -23.85 5.58
C VAL A 129 36.69 -22.62 5.60
N SER A 130 36.53 -21.98 4.45
CA SER A 130 35.54 -20.92 4.25
C SER A 130 34.73 -21.16 2.97
N ILE A 131 33.52 -20.60 2.95
CA ILE A 131 32.60 -20.67 1.82
C ILE A 131 32.24 -19.23 1.46
N GLU A 132 32.34 -18.93 0.17
CA GLU A 132 32.12 -17.60 -0.38
C GLU A 132 31.06 -17.66 -1.47
N THR A 133 30.27 -16.60 -1.59
CA THR A 133 29.44 -16.34 -2.77
C THR A 133 29.37 -14.83 -2.98
N MET A 134 29.25 -14.38 -4.23
CA MET A 134 29.24 -12.96 -4.58
C MET A 134 30.46 -12.16 -4.06
N GLY A 135 31.64 -12.77 -3.97
CA GLY A 135 32.83 -12.09 -3.44
C GLY A 135 32.85 -11.91 -1.93
N LYS A 136 31.94 -12.57 -1.19
CA LYS A 136 31.76 -12.43 0.27
C LYS A 136 31.70 -13.78 0.96
N GLU A 137 32.38 -13.92 2.10
CA GLU A 137 32.18 -15.09 2.94
C GLU A 137 30.72 -15.14 3.41
N ILE A 138 30.12 -16.33 3.50
CA ILE A 138 28.68 -16.45 3.76
C ILE A 138 28.24 -15.85 5.11
N HIS A 139 29.14 -15.77 6.11
CA HIS A 139 28.85 -15.09 7.36
C HIS A 139 28.77 -13.56 7.21
N GLU A 140 29.47 -12.98 6.22
CA GLU A 140 29.40 -11.54 5.95
C GLU A 140 28.02 -11.17 5.40
N LEU A 141 27.34 -12.11 4.75
CA LEU A 141 26.00 -11.92 4.20
C LEU A 141 24.89 -11.98 5.27
N ILE A 142 25.21 -12.16 6.54
CA ILE A 142 24.22 -12.06 7.62
C ILE A 142 23.88 -10.57 7.85
N PRO A 143 22.60 -10.15 7.70
CA PRO A 143 22.19 -8.79 8.01
C PRO A 143 22.52 -8.42 9.45
N ASN A 144 22.92 -7.17 9.70
CA ASN A 144 23.40 -6.80 11.02
C ASN A 144 22.38 -7.05 12.16
N CYS A 145 21.08 -6.93 11.91
CA CYS A 145 20.03 -7.21 12.91
C CYS A 145 19.88 -8.70 13.28
N TYR A 146 20.50 -9.59 12.51
CA TYR A 146 20.52 -11.04 12.75
C TYR A 146 21.90 -11.56 13.16
N ARG A 147 22.87 -10.67 13.41
CA ARG A 147 24.17 -11.05 13.95
C ARG A 147 24.08 -11.17 15.47
N ASP A 148 24.69 -12.22 16.01
CA ASP A 148 24.84 -12.40 17.46
C ASP A 148 26.19 -11.88 17.97
N GLN A 149 26.50 -12.14 19.24
CA GLN A 149 27.73 -11.68 19.88
C GLN A 149 29.02 -12.28 19.29
N THR A 150 28.91 -13.35 18.48
CA THR A 150 30.07 -14.01 17.85
C THR A 150 30.54 -13.28 16.59
N LEU A 151 29.69 -12.47 15.97
CA LEU A 151 30.00 -11.71 14.76
C LEU A 151 29.70 -10.22 14.96
N ALA A 152 30.76 -9.40 15.00
CA ALA A 152 30.59 -7.96 15.14
C ALA A 152 29.72 -7.37 14.00
N PRO A 153 28.90 -6.33 14.28
CA PRO A 153 28.17 -5.62 13.25
C PRO A 153 29.10 -5.04 12.18
N ASP A 154 28.75 -5.20 10.90
CA ASP A 154 29.43 -4.55 9.79
C ASP A 154 29.04 -3.07 9.78
N ARG A 155 29.92 -2.25 10.37
CA ARG A 155 29.72 -0.80 10.50
C ARG A 155 29.67 -0.08 9.15
N THR A 156 30.18 -0.69 8.07
CA THR A 156 30.12 -0.06 6.74
C THR A 156 28.70 -0.04 6.18
N ARG A 157 27.81 -0.93 6.65
CA ARG A 157 26.39 -0.98 6.24
C ARG A 157 25.49 -0.07 7.07
N LEU A 158 26.04 0.62 8.06
CA LEU A 158 25.33 1.61 8.85
C LEU A 158 25.51 2.98 8.20
N SER A 159 24.45 3.77 8.19
CA SER A 159 24.60 5.18 7.84
C SER A 159 25.46 5.89 8.88
N ASN A 160 26.30 6.83 8.45
CA ASN A 160 26.92 7.78 9.38
C ASN A 160 25.79 8.53 10.11
N GLN A 161 25.75 8.46 11.45
CA GLN A 161 24.69 9.05 12.27
C GLN A 161 24.54 10.54 11.93
N ALA A 162 23.46 10.89 11.22
CA ALA A 162 23.07 12.28 11.06
C ALA A 162 22.40 12.76 12.36
N PRO A 163 22.54 14.04 12.74
CA PRO A 163 21.82 14.60 13.88
C PRO A 163 20.30 14.37 13.75
N PRO A 164 19.55 14.39 14.87
CA PRO A 164 18.10 14.26 14.83
C PRO A 164 17.50 15.27 13.86
N ARG A 165 16.74 14.78 12.88
CA ARG A 165 16.13 15.59 11.83
C ARG A 165 14.76 16.07 12.30
N LEU A 166 14.47 17.36 12.09
CA LEU A 166 13.11 17.87 12.24
C LEU A 166 12.28 17.43 11.02
N PRO A 167 11.14 16.72 11.21
CA PRO A 167 10.27 16.33 10.11
C PRO A 167 9.77 17.54 9.32
N ILE A 168 9.52 17.33 8.02
CA ILE A 168 8.94 18.36 7.15
C ILE A 168 7.58 18.86 7.65
N VAL A 169 6.78 17.96 8.23
CA VAL A 169 5.47 18.26 8.80
C VAL A 169 5.39 17.61 10.18
N ARG A 170 4.87 18.32 11.17
CA ARG A 170 4.56 17.82 12.52
C ARG A 170 3.10 18.15 12.84
N ASN A 171 2.29 17.13 13.13
CA ASN A 171 0.91 17.31 13.58
C ASN A 171 0.90 17.61 15.09
N MET A 172 0.51 18.82 15.46
CA MET A 172 0.51 19.29 16.85
C MET A 172 -0.78 18.90 17.58
N SER A 173 -1.89 18.76 16.87
CA SER A 173 -3.16 18.31 17.46
C SER A 173 -3.19 16.81 17.74
N GLY A 174 -2.41 16.02 16.99
CA GLY A 174 -2.26 14.58 17.21
C GLY A 174 -1.46 14.23 18.48
N GLY A 175 -0.53 15.09 18.88
CA GLY A 175 0.08 15.12 20.23
C GLY A 175 0.98 13.95 20.65
N ILE A 176 1.18 12.93 19.79
CA ILE A 176 1.87 11.69 20.18
C ILE A 176 3.14 11.48 19.33
N GLN A 177 4.23 11.12 20.00
CA GLN A 177 5.48 10.68 19.39
C GLN A 177 5.67 9.19 19.65
N PHE A 178 6.22 8.47 18.67
CA PHE A 178 6.46 7.03 18.72
C PHE A 178 7.98 6.77 18.75
N PRO A 179 8.63 6.87 19.92
CA PRO A 179 10.09 6.83 20.02
C PRO A 179 10.71 5.47 19.61
N ALA A 180 9.95 4.39 19.69
CA ALA A 180 10.33 3.04 19.23
C ALA A 180 9.69 2.67 17.89
N GLY A 181 9.00 3.61 17.25
CA GLY A 181 8.43 3.48 15.91
C GLY A 181 9.35 4.04 14.83
N LEU A 182 8.75 4.74 13.87
CA LEU A 182 9.41 5.38 12.72
C LEU A 182 9.42 6.92 12.82
N TYR A 183 9.28 7.47 14.01
CA TYR A 183 9.34 8.92 14.21
C TYR A 183 10.65 9.52 13.65
N ASN A 184 10.54 10.63 12.91
CA ASN A 184 11.64 11.28 12.18
C ASN A 184 12.29 10.45 11.06
N ARG A 185 11.57 9.46 10.51
CA ARG A 185 12.00 8.72 9.31
C ARG A 185 11.26 9.21 8.08
N ASN A 186 11.99 9.36 6.98
CA ASN A 186 11.42 9.69 5.68
C ASN A 186 11.61 8.51 4.72
N ILE A 187 10.51 8.01 4.17
CA ILE A 187 10.49 6.82 3.32
C ILE A 187 9.91 7.19 1.97
N ALA A 188 10.63 6.86 0.90
CA ALA A 188 10.09 6.92 -0.45
C ALA A 188 9.43 5.58 -0.79
N LEU A 189 8.17 5.61 -1.22
CA LEU A 189 7.37 4.41 -1.49
C LEU A 189 6.56 4.59 -2.77
N TRP A 190 6.54 3.57 -3.60
CA TRP A 190 5.66 3.56 -4.77
C TRP A 190 5.18 2.15 -5.11
N HIS A 191 3.99 2.11 -5.70
CA HIS A 191 3.38 0.94 -6.30
C HIS A 191 3.62 0.98 -7.82
N SER A 192 3.94 -0.20 -8.37
CA SER A 192 4.31 -0.54 -9.76
C SER A 192 4.27 0.61 -10.78
N HIS A 193 3.59 0.41 -11.90
CA HIS A 193 3.46 1.36 -13.00
C HIS A 193 2.08 2.03 -12.94
N GLY A 194 1.81 2.96 -13.86
CA GLY A 194 0.48 3.57 -14.00
C GLY A 194 0.11 3.74 -15.46
N TRP A 195 -1.08 4.28 -15.69
CA TRP A 195 -1.58 4.58 -17.04
C TRP A 195 -0.62 5.55 -17.73
N TYR A 196 -0.08 5.14 -18.88
CA TYR A 196 0.94 5.88 -19.61
C TYR A 196 0.63 5.96 -21.10
N TYR A 197 1.28 6.91 -21.77
CA TYR A 197 1.17 7.10 -23.21
C TYR A 197 2.22 6.26 -23.96
N GLU A 198 1.80 5.31 -24.79
CA GLU A 198 2.73 4.58 -25.66
C GLU A 198 2.94 5.35 -26.97
N ASN A 199 4.07 6.05 -27.06
CA ASN A 199 4.40 6.94 -28.17
C ASN A 199 4.36 6.23 -29.54
N THR A 200 4.68 4.92 -29.60
CA THR A 200 4.68 4.16 -30.86
C THR A 200 3.27 3.81 -31.34
N LEU A 201 2.37 3.53 -30.40
CA LEU A 201 0.98 3.15 -30.68
C LEU A 201 0.03 4.35 -30.69
N ASP A 202 0.52 5.54 -30.29
CA ASP A 202 -0.23 6.79 -30.28
C ASP A 202 -1.50 6.68 -29.41
N ARG A 203 -1.38 6.03 -28.25
CA ARG A 203 -2.49 5.76 -27.33
C ARG A 203 -2.03 5.73 -25.88
N TRP A 204 -2.98 5.93 -24.97
CA TRP A 204 -2.78 5.62 -23.56
C TRP A 204 -3.11 4.15 -23.26
N GLU A 205 -2.31 3.50 -22.41
CA GLU A 205 -2.47 2.09 -22.03
C GLU A 205 -1.90 1.77 -20.64
N TRP A 206 -2.22 0.56 -20.15
CA TRP A 206 -1.58 -0.05 -18.98
C TRP A 206 -0.32 -0.79 -19.41
N GLN A 207 0.62 -0.98 -18.49
CA GLN A 207 1.81 -1.80 -18.74
C GLN A 207 1.47 -3.28 -18.85
N ARG A 208 0.43 -3.74 -18.13
CA ARG A 208 0.02 -5.15 -18.09
C ARG A 208 -1.41 -5.37 -18.57
N ALA A 209 -1.64 -6.59 -19.01
CA ALA A 209 -2.95 -7.14 -19.28
C ALA A 209 -3.94 -7.02 -18.10
N ARG A 210 -5.21 -6.88 -18.46
CA ARG A 210 -6.36 -7.04 -17.56
C ARG A 210 -6.58 -8.52 -17.30
N LEU A 211 -6.22 -8.98 -16.11
CA LEU A 211 -6.30 -10.37 -15.71
C LEU A 211 -6.92 -10.48 -14.33
N PHE A 212 -7.79 -11.48 -14.15
CA PHE A 212 -8.35 -11.83 -12.85
C PHE A 212 -9.02 -10.64 -12.14
N MET A 213 -9.84 -9.91 -12.89
CA MET A 213 -10.60 -8.73 -12.47
C MET A 213 -9.75 -7.48 -12.13
N THR A 214 -8.45 -7.49 -12.40
CA THR A 214 -7.55 -6.36 -12.08
C THR A 214 -6.49 -6.13 -13.15
N VAL A 215 -5.66 -5.11 -12.95
CA VAL A 215 -4.38 -4.90 -13.61
C VAL A 215 -3.29 -4.66 -12.54
N GLU A 216 -2.03 -5.04 -12.80
CA GLU A 216 -0.91 -4.88 -11.84
C GLU A 216 -0.80 -3.44 -11.30
N ASP A 217 -0.89 -2.46 -12.21
CA ASP A 217 -0.72 -1.03 -11.97
C ASP A 217 -1.65 -0.48 -10.87
N LEU A 218 -2.90 -0.99 -10.81
CA LEU A 218 -3.89 -0.64 -9.79
C LEU A 218 -3.90 -1.61 -8.62
N TRP A 219 -3.65 -2.90 -8.88
CA TRP A 219 -3.65 -3.92 -7.83
C TRP A 219 -2.59 -3.65 -6.77
N THR A 220 -1.36 -3.33 -7.18
CA THR A 220 -0.27 -2.98 -6.26
C THR A 220 -0.58 -1.71 -5.45
N MET A 221 -1.30 -0.75 -6.04
CA MET A 221 -1.80 0.44 -5.34
C MET A 221 -2.71 0.07 -4.17
N SER A 222 -3.55 -0.95 -4.34
CA SER A 222 -4.49 -1.42 -3.30
C SER A 222 -3.81 -1.96 -2.04
N PHE A 223 -2.49 -2.21 -2.07
CA PHE A 223 -1.67 -2.49 -0.88
C PHE A 223 -1.03 -1.20 -0.34
N VAL A 224 -0.39 -0.45 -1.24
CA VAL A 224 0.45 0.69 -0.87
C VAL A 224 -0.34 1.83 -0.25
N VAL A 225 -1.44 2.25 -0.88
CA VAL A 225 -2.17 3.46 -0.46
C VAL A 225 -3.09 3.19 0.73
N PRO A 226 -3.89 2.10 0.77
CA PRO A 226 -4.80 1.86 1.89
C PRO A 226 -4.14 1.23 3.14
N TYR A 227 -3.00 0.55 2.99
CA TYR A 227 -2.40 -0.23 4.09
C TYR A 227 -0.96 0.16 4.42
N ILE A 228 0.00 -0.05 3.51
CA ILE A 228 1.43 0.15 3.82
C ILE A 228 1.71 1.60 4.22
N THR A 229 1.19 2.56 3.44
CA THR A 229 1.41 4.00 3.71
C THR A 229 0.84 4.40 5.07
N PRO A 230 -0.45 4.13 5.40
CA PRO A 230 -0.98 4.42 6.73
C PRO A 230 -0.24 3.71 7.87
N MET A 231 0.20 2.46 7.71
CA MET A 231 0.98 1.77 8.76
C MET A 231 2.33 2.44 9.04
N LEU A 232 3.01 2.91 8.00
CA LEU A 232 4.28 3.66 8.17
C LEU A 232 4.04 5.04 8.80
N GLU A 233 2.99 5.75 8.36
CA GLU A 233 2.61 7.07 8.89
C GLU A 233 2.14 6.99 10.35
N ASN A 234 1.36 5.97 10.70
CA ASN A 234 0.90 5.69 12.06
C ASN A 234 2.03 5.28 13.01
N ALA A 235 3.12 4.73 12.48
CA ALA A 235 4.36 4.51 13.23
C ALA A 235 5.21 5.79 13.36
N GLY A 236 4.82 6.90 12.72
CA GLY A 236 5.46 8.21 12.82
C GLY A 236 6.36 8.58 11.63
N ALA A 237 6.42 7.78 10.56
CA ALA A 237 7.18 8.11 9.36
C ALA A 237 6.52 9.23 8.54
N ARG A 238 7.31 9.90 7.71
CA ARG A 238 6.80 10.64 6.54
C ARG A 238 7.03 9.83 5.28
N VAL A 239 5.94 9.52 4.59
CA VAL A 239 5.97 8.71 3.38
C VAL A 239 5.75 9.61 2.18
N PHE A 240 6.63 9.49 1.19
CA PHE A 240 6.56 10.23 -0.06
C PHE A 240 6.21 9.27 -1.18
N LEU A 241 5.26 9.66 -2.04
CA LEU A 241 4.86 8.91 -3.22
C LEU A 241 5.11 9.76 -4.48
N PRO A 242 5.70 9.18 -5.55
CA PRO A 242 5.88 9.85 -6.84
C PRO A 242 4.62 9.79 -7.72
N ARG A 243 3.48 9.38 -7.16
CA ARG A 243 2.15 9.30 -7.78
C ARG A 243 1.12 9.90 -6.83
N GLU A 244 0.03 10.43 -7.37
CA GLU A 244 -1.06 10.97 -6.56
C GLU A 244 -1.68 9.85 -5.70
N ARG A 245 -1.86 10.09 -4.41
CA ARG A 245 -2.41 9.12 -3.45
C ARG A 245 -3.90 9.29 -3.23
N ASP A 246 -4.45 10.46 -3.55
CA ASP A 246 -5.86 10.76 -3.32
C ASP A 246 -6.74 10.33 -4.51
N SER A 247 -7.75 9.54 -4.20
CA SER A 247 -8.73 9.05 -5.18
C SER A 247 -9.87 10.03 -5.44
N GLN A 248 -9.94 11.14 -4.69
CA GLN A 248 -10.88 12.23 -4.92
C GLN A 248 -10.64 12.89 -6.29
N ARG A 249 -11.66 12.85 -7.16
CA ARG A 249 -11.57 13.36 -8.54
C ARG A 249 -11.73 14.87 -8.64
N ASN A 250 -12.33 15.50 -7.63
CA ASN A 250 -12.39 16.95 -7.55
C ASN A 250 -11.01 17.47 -7.13
N GLU A 251 -10.57 18.58 -7.73
CA GLU A 251 -9.39 19.32 -7.33
C GLU A 251 -9.78 20.77 -7.09
N ILE A 252 -9.34 21.30 -5.94
CA ILE A 252 -9.55 22.70 -5.57
C ILE A 252 -8.17 23.28 -5.29
N ILE A 253 -7.80 24.30 -6.07
CA ILE A 253 -6.59 25.09 -5.87
C ILE A 253 -6.98 26.43 -5.27
N ILE A 254 -6.25 26.87 -4.25
CA ILE A 254 -6.42 28.18 -3.63
C ILE A 254 -5.06 28.84 -3.60
N ASP A 255 -4.94 29.94 -4.30
CA ASP A 255 -3.69 30.62 -4.56
C ASP A 255 -3.93 32.09 -4.92
N GLU A 256 -2.93 32.94 -4.70
CA GLU A 256 -2.98 34.38 -4.99
C GLU A 256 -2.98 34.65 -6.50
N ASP A 257 -2.24 33.86 -7.28
CA ASP A 257 -2.20 33.95 -8.75
C ASP A 257 -3.51 33.53 -9.42
N GLY A 258 -4.39 32.80 -8.71
CA GLY A 258 -5.65 32.32 -9.22
C GLY A 258 -6.18 31.12 -8.45
N SER A 259 -7.42 31.21 -7.99
CA SER A 259 -8.08 30.14 -7.26
C SER A 259 -9.14 29.45 -8.12
N SER A 260 -9.41 28.16 -7.83
CA SER A 260 -10.58 27.45 -8.33
C SER A 260 -11.85 28.26 -8.08
N LYS A 261 -12.82 28.16 -8.99
CA LYS A 261 -14.06 28.93 -8.96
C LYS A 261 -14.69 28.89 -7.55
N GLY A 262 -15.07 30.07 -7.05
CA GLY A 262 -15.71 30.28 -5.74
C GLY A 262 -14.79 30.18 -4.52
N SER A 263 -13.56 29.68 -4.68
CA SER A 263 -12.57 29.65 -3.60
C SER A 263 -11.89 31.02 -3.43
N VAL A 264 -11.44 31.31 -2.21
CA VAL A 264 -10.94 32.64 -1.82
C VAL A 264 -9.58 32.53 -1.14
N TYR A 265 -8.62 33.29 -1.67
CA TYR A 265 -7.35 33.63 -1.02
C TYR A 265 -7.49 34.98 -0.30
N GLN A 266 -7.02 35.09 0.94
CA GLN A 266 -7.10 36.33 1.71
C GLN A 266 -5.87 36.54 2.62
N GLU A 267 -5.29 37.73 2.56
CA GLU A 267 -4.27 38.20 3.50
C GLU A 267 -4.91 39.11 4.56
N LYS A 268 -4.50 38.95 5.83
CA LYS A 268 -4.95 39.80 6.94
C LYS A 268 -3.77 40.14 7.85
N GLY A 269 -3.52 41.42 8.05
CA GLY A 269 -2.37 41.92 8.82
C GLY A 269 -1.59 42.96 8.01
N HIS A 270 -0.27 42.96 8.16
CA HIS A 270 0.65 43.86 7.47
C HIS A 270 1.94 43.11 7.05
N ASP A 271 2.82 43.78 6.31
CA ASP A 271 4.14 43.29 5.88
C ASP A 271 4.13 42.01 5.00
N PHE A 272 3.08 41.81 4.20
CA PHE A 272 3.09 40.81 3.14
C PHE A 272 3.93 41.30 1.96
N LEU A 273 4.89 40.48 1.54
CA LEU A 273 5.78 40.77 0.43
C LEU A 273 5.70 39.66 -0.61
N SER A 274 5.92 39.99 -1.87
CA SER A 274 6.22 38.98 -2.88
C SER A 274 7.54 38.30 -2.55
N GLY A 275 7.60 36.98 -2.73
CA GLY A 275 8.83 36.21 -2.68
C GLY A 275 9.69 36.45 -3.93
N SER A 276 10.96 36.07 -3.86
CA SER A 276 11.88 36.12 -5.01
C SER A 276 11.81 34.89 -5.90
N GLU A 277 11.27 33.80 -5.39
CA GLU A 277 11.13 32.51 -6.08
C GLU A 277 9.77 32.41 -6.76
N LYS A 278 9.71 31.61 -7.83
CA LYS A 278 8.45 31.26 -8.49
C LYS A 278 7.65 30.24 -7.69
N GLY A 279 6.33 30.30 -7.86
CA GLY A 279 5.35 29.45 -7.18
C GLY A 279 4.43 28.74 -8.17
N PHE A 280 3.50 27.99 -7.61
CA PHE A 280 2.39 27.41 -8.36
C PHE A 280 1.57 28.53 -9.02
N GLY A 281 1.09 28.29 -10.23
CA GLY A 281 0.24 29.25 -10.92
C GLY A 281 -0.36 28.69 -12.20
N LEU A 282 -1.13 27.61 -12.09
CA LEU A 282 -1.72 26.94 -13.24
C LEU A 282 -2.73 27.87 -13.96
N LYS A 283 -2.27 28.49 -15.05
CA LYS A 283 -3.03 29.47 -15.86
C LYS A 283 -3.69 28.86 -17.11
N VAL A 284 -3.57 27.54 -17.28
CA VAL A 284 -4.00 26.80 -18.47
C VAL A 284 -4.73 25.51 -18.09
N PRO A 285 -5.69 25.04 -18.92
CA PRO A 285 -6.50 23.84 -18.60
C PRO A 285 -5.71 22.53 -18.64
N PHE A 286 -4.60 22.50 -19.38
CA PHE A 286 -3.73 21.33 -19.50
C PHE A 286 -2.27 21.73 -19.73
N LEU A 287 -1.36 20.82 -19.40
CA LEU A 287 0.08 21.00 -19.50
C LEU A 287 0.65 20.24 -20.71
N MET A 288 1.52 20.92 -21.46
CA MET A 288 2.37 20.33 -22.49
C MET A 288 3.59 19.65 -21.87
N GLU A 289 4.22 18.72 -22.58
CA GLU A 289 5.43 18.08 -22.08
C GLU A 289 6.57 19.08 -21.83
N GLY A 290 7.01 19.16 -20.57
CA GLY A 290 8.11 20.02 -20.11
C GLY A 290 7.63 21.29 -19.38
N GLU A 291 6.34 21.57 -19.41
CA GLU A 291 5.77 22.67 -18.63
C GLU A 291 5.68 22.31 -17.15
N ASN A 292 6.08 23.25 -16.31
CA ASN A 292 6.07 23.11 -14.85
C ASN A 292 5.15 24.18 -14.24
N PRO A 293 4.04 23.79 -13.58
CA PRO A 293 3.09 24.75 -13.01
C PRO A 293 3.67 25.56 -11.84
N PHE A 294 4.72 25.07 -11.18
CA PHE A 294 5.47 25.78 -10.13
C PHE A 294 6.47 26.83 -10.66
N GLN A 295 6.43 27.09 -11.97
CA GLN A 295 7.20 28.17 -12.62
C GLN A 295 6.29 29.20 -13.26
N MET A 296 4.97 29.12 -13.01
CA MET A 296 3.94 29.94 -13.67
C MET A 296 3.32 30.99 -12.75
N GLY A 297 3.50 30.87 -11.42
CA GLY A 297 3.03 31.84 -10.43
C GLY A 297 4.15 32.50 -9.64
N GLU A 298 3.74 33.37 -8.74
CA GLU A 298 4.58 34.06 -7.78
C GLU A 298 4.44 33.42 -6.39
N THR A 299 5.18 33.93 -5.41
CA THR A 299 5.08 33.47 -4.02
C THR A 299 4.88 34.65 -3.08
N ARG A 300 4.43 34.35 -1.86
CA ARG A 300 4.23 35.35 -0.80
C ARG A 300 5.13 35.02 0.39
N GLN A 301 5.50 36.04 1.15
CA GLN A 301 6.25 35.88 2.39
C GLN A 301 5.88 36.95 3.41
N MET A 302 6.02 36.60 4.68
CA MET A 302 5.81 37.47 5.83
C MET A 302 6.94 37.26 6.84
N PHE A 303 7.32 38.33 7.54
CA PHE A 303 8.36 38.21 8.56
C PHE A 303 7.87 37.39 9.76
N ALA A 304 8.68 36.44 10.20
CA ALA A 304 8.44 35.64 11.39
C ALA A 304 8.43 36.51 12.66
N ARG A 305 7.39 36.35 13.47
CA ARG A 305 7.18 37.06 14.75
C ARG A 305 6.86 36.06 15.85
N LYS A 306 7.13 36.45 17.10
CA LYS A 306 6.85 35.58 18.26
C LYS A 306 5.35 35.35 18.48
N ASN A 307 4.53 36.35 18.16
CA ASN A 307 3.07 36.31 18.25
C ASN A 307 2.48 36.54 16.85
N GLU A 308 1.33 35.94 16.57
CA GLU A 308 0.55 36.20 15.34
C GLU A 308 0.11 37.66 15.29
N ASP A 309 0.50 38.37 14.22
CA ASP A 309 -0.08 39.66 13.83
C ASP A 309 -0.46 39.73 12.33
N SER A 310 -0.01 38.74 11.55
CA SER A 310 -0.34 38.55 10.13
C SER A 310 -0.66 37.09 9.80
N LYS A 311 -1.62 36.88 8.89
CA LYS A 311 -1.98 35.56 8.37
C LYS A 311 -2.53 35.56 6.95
N ILE A 312 -2.42 34.41 6.32
CA ILE A 312 -3.06 34.05 5.05
C ILE A 312 -4.17 33.03 5.32
N SER A 313 -5.33 33.21 4.70
CA SER A 313 -6.46 32.29 4.74
C SER A 313 -6.79 31.77 3.34
N TYR A 314 -6.90 30.46 3.22
CA TYR A 314 -7.34 29.75 2.02
C TYR A 314 -8.71 29.13 2.29
N ILE A 315 -9.75 29.58 1.59
CA ILE A 315 -11.14 29.18 1.80
C ILE A 315 -11.65 28.47 0.54
N PRO A 316 -11.85 27.14 0.56
CA PRO A 316 -12.36 26.41 -0.59
C PRO A 316 -13.88 26.58 -0.79
N GLU A 317 -14.33 26.53 -2.05
CA GLU A 317 -15.68 26.06 -2.39
C GLU A 317 -15.61 24.55 -2.61
N ILE A 318 -16.24 23.78 -1.72
CA ILE A 318 -16.24 22.31 -1.78
C ILE A 318 -17.37 21.84 -2.71
N PRO A 319 -17.08 21.16 -3.84
CA PRO A 319 -18.11 20.75 -4.79
C PRO A 319 -19.07 19.67 -4.25
N GLU A 320 -18.55 18.76 -3.43
CA GLU A 320 -19.26 17.61 -2.88
C GLU A 320 -18.73 17.31 -1.47
N MET A 321 -19.61 16.94 -0.55
CA MET A 321 -19.21 16.50 0.78
C MET A 321 -18.35 15.25 0.66
N GLY A 322 -17.20 15.22 1.34
CA GLY A 322 -16.33 14.05 1.31
C GLY A 322 -14.97 14.29 1.93
N GLU A 323 -14.13 13.27 1.79
CA GLU A 323 -12.72 13.32 2.18
C GLU A 323 -11.89 13.93 1.04
N TYR A 324 -10.98 14.84 1.40
CA TYR A 324 -10.03 15.47 0.49
C TYR A 324 -8.63 15.43 1.11
N ALA A 325 -7.65 14.90 0.37
CA ALA A 325 -6.25 15.08 0.73
C ALA A 325 -5.89 16.56 0.59
N LEU A 326 -5.27 17.11 1.64
CA LEU A 326 -4.82 18.49 1.69
C LEU A 326 -3.31 18.56 1.49
N TYR A 327 -2.91 19.35 0.51
CA TYR A 327 -1.53 19.68 0.20
C TYR A 327 -1.30 21.18 0.29
N ILE A 328 -0.12 21.56 0.76
CA ILE A 328 0.35 22.95 0.74
C ILE A 328 1.59 23.06 -0.14
N SER A 329 1.87 24.26 -0.62
CA SER A 329 3.17 24.61 -1.17
C SER A 329 3.71 25.92 -0.61
N TYR A 330 5.01 26.09 -0.80
CA TYR A 330 5.81 27.25 -0.40
C TYR A 330 7.16 27.19 -1.13
N PRO A 331 7.87 28.31 -1.33
CA PRO A 331 9.24 28.30 -1.84
C PRO A 331 10.23 27.83 -0.76
N VAL A 332 11.32 27.16 -1.16
CA VAL A 332 12.39 26.73 -0.25
C VAL A 332 13.50 27.77 -0.15
N ASN A 333 13.67 28.38 1.02
CA ASN A 333 14.76 29.33 1.32
C ASN A 333 15.45 28.95 2.63
N GLY A 334 16.77 29.13 2.71
CA GLY A 334 17.54 28.89 3.95
C GLY A 334 17.19 29.86 5.08
N GLU A 335 16.62 31.01 4.73
CA GLU A 335 16.12 32.02 5.67
C GLU A 335 14.66 31.77 6.10
N ASN A 336 14.04 30.66 5.67
CA ASN A 336 12.71 30.30 6.12
C ASN A 336 12.73 29.66 7.52
N VAL A 337 11.60 29.75 8.21
CA VAL A 337 11.41 29.11 9.52
C VAL A 337 11.29 27.60 9.41
N THR A 338 11.72 26.88 10.45
CA THR A 338 11.48 25.42 10.54
C THR A 338 10.14 25.06 11.18
N ASP A 339 9.39 26.03 11.68
CA ASP A 339 8.16 25.86 12.47
C ASP A 339 6.99 26.72 11.96
N ALA A 340 6.79 26.82 10.64
CA ALA A 340 5.65 27.56 10.07
C ALA A 340 4.31 26.97 10.55
N HIS A 341 3.44 27.82 11.11
CA HIS A 341 2.20 27.41 11.76
C HIS A 341 1.03 27.39 10.76
N TYR A 342 0.56 26.18 10.42
CA TYR A 342 -0.66 25.96 9.63
C TYR A 342 -1.80 25.45 10.53
N THR A 343 -3.03 25.90 10.29
CA THR A 343 -4.24 25.36 10.92
C THR A 343 -5.29 25.03 9.86
N VAL A 344 -5.79 23.80 9.88
CA VAL A 344 -6.85 23.30 9.01
C VAL A 344 -8.14 23.26 9.82
N PHE A 345 -9.13 24.05 9.42
CA PHE A 345 -10.51 24.00 9.90
C PHE A 345 -11.27 23.05 8.98
N HIS A 346 -11.78 21.96 9.54
CA HIS A 346 -12.53 20.90 8.85
C HIS A 346 -13.82 20.61 9.63
N SER A 347 -14.72 19.79 9.05
CA SER A 347 -16.01 19.46 9.67
C SER A 347 -15.91 18.70 11.01
N GLY A 348 -14.72 18.24 11.39
CA GLY A 348 -14.43 17.60 12.68
C GLY A 348 -13.77 18.51 13.71
N GLY A 349 -13.49 19.77 13.37
CA GLY A 349 -12.83 20.75 14.25
C GLY A 349 -11.62 21.41 13.59
N LYS A 350 -10.52 21.54 14.34
CA LYS A 350 -9.29 22.19 13.86
C LYS A 350 -8.06 21.33 14.11
N THR A 351 -7.19 21.21 13.11
CA THR A 351 -5.93 20.47 13.18
C THR A 351 -4.75 21.40 12.89
N SER A 352 -3.80 21.49 13.81
CA SER A 352 -2.65 22.40 13.70
C SER A 352 -1.36 21.66 13.38
N PHE A 353 -0.54 22.27 12.52
CA PHE A 353 0.71 21.72 12.01
C PHE A 353 1.86 22.71 12.15
N LEU A 354 3.07 22.17 12.37
CA LEU A 354 4.32 22.89 12.16
C LEU A 354 5.01 22.34 10.91
N VAL A 355 5.36 23.23 9.99
CA VAL A 355 5.98 22.87 8.71
C VAL A 355 7.40 23.43 8.64
N ASN A 356 8.34 22.59 8.25
CA ASN A 356 9.73 22.97 8.07
C ASN A 356 9.94 23.52 6.65
N GLN A 357 9.92 24.86 6.51
CA GLN A 357 9.98 25.53 5.21
C GLN A 357 11.41 25.67 4.65
N THR A 358 12.42 25.10 5.32
CA THR A 358 13.80 25.02 4.79
C THR A 358 14.02 23.80 3.87
N MET A 359 12.97 23.01 3.61
CA MET A 359 12.97 21.82 2.75
C MET A 359 11.61 21.62 2.08
N GLY A 360 11.57 20.87 0.98
CA GLY A 360 10.31 20.45 0.32
C GLY A 360 9.53 21.57 -0.39
N GLY A 361 10.14 22.73 -0.64
CA GLY A 361 9.46 23.82 -1.35
C GLY A 361 9.39 23.64 -2.86
N GLY A 362 8.45 24.32 -3.53
CA GLY A 362 8.23 24.24 -4.98
C GLY A 362 7.60 22.91 -5.44
N THR A 363 6.88 22.23 -4.55
CA THR A 363 6.11 21.01 -4.83
C THR A 363 4.96 20.87 -3.84
N TRP A 364 4.16 19.81 -3.94
CA TRP A 364 3.03 19.56 -3.04
C TRP A 364 3.46 18.79 -1.77
N ILE A 365 3.21 19.37 -0.60
CA ILE A 365 3.46 18.76 0.71
C ILE A 365 2.14 18.35 1.37
N TYR A 366 1.96 17.05 1.59
CA TYR A 366 0.76 16.47 2.20
C TYR A 366 0.68 16.76 3.70
N LEU A 367 -0.46 17.30 4.16
CA LEU A 367 -0.73 17.54 5.58
C LEU A 367 -1.62 16.47 6.21
N GLY A 368 -2.53 15.88 5.43
CA GLY A 368 -3.53 14.95 5.91
C GLY A 368 -4.73 14.89 4.98
N THR A 369 -5.68 13.99 5.27
CA THR A 369 -6.97 13.89 4.59
C THR A 369 -8.05 14.30 5.57
N PHE A 370 -8.95 15.18 5.13
CA PHE A 370 -9.98 15.76 5.98
C PHE A 370 -11.34 15.75 5.30
N ARG A 371 -12.38 15.58 6.11
CA ARG A 371 -13.77 15.69 5.68
C ARG A 371 -14.21 17.14 5.63
N PHE A 372 -14.79 17.54 4.50
CA PHE A 372 -15.43 18.84 4.35
C PHE A 372 -16.89 18.69 3.93
N GLU A 373 -17.72 19.64 4.37
CA GLU A 373 -19.09 19.79 3.90
C GLU A 373 -19.13 20.52 2.56
N LYS A 374 -20.17 20.27 1.77
CA LYS A 374 -20.37 20.92 0.47
C LYS A 374 -20.60 22.44 0.64
N GLY A 375 -20.01 23.22 -0.26
CA GLY A 375 -20.19 24.67 -0.36
C GLY A 375 -19.02 25.47 0.24
N ILE A 376 -19.28 26.73 0.57
CA ILE A 376 -18.31 27.64 1.19
C ILE A 376 -18.71 27.81 2.65
N ASP A 377 -17.92 27.25 3.57
CA ASP A 377 -18.11 27.41 5.01
C ASP A 377 -16.78 27.75 5.68
N PRO A 378 -16.42 29.05 5.82
CA PRO A 378 -15.15 29.43 6.40
C PRO A 378 -14.97 28.94 7.85
N ALA A 379 -16.05 28.66 8.60
CA ALA A 379 -15.94 28.19 9.98
C ALA A 379 -15.40 26.76 10.07
N HIS A 380 -15.73 25.92 9.09
CA HIS A 380 -15.41 24.49 9.06
C HIS A 380 -14.68 24.03 7.78
N ALA A 381 -14.31 24.95 6.91
CA ALA A 381 -13.52 24.73 5.69
C ALA A 381 -12.63 25.96 5.44
N ARG A 382 -11.46 25.98 6.09
CA ARG A 382 -10.45 27.04 5.95
C ARG A 382 -9.06 26.51 6.29
N ILE A 383 -8.04 26.94 5.57
CA ILE A 383 -6.63 26.70 5.93
C ILE A 383 -6.01 28.03 6.25
N GLU A 384 -5.35 28.15 7.41
CA GLU A 384 -4.67 29.36 7.84
C GLU A 384 -3.16 29.13 7.97
N LEU A 385 -2.37 30.05 7.45
CA LEU A 385 -0.93 30.17 7.70
C LEU A 385 -0.68 31.48 8.46
N THR A 386 0.00 31.42 9.59
CA THR A 386 0.33 32.60 10.40
C THR A 386 1.82 32.92 10.36
N ASN A 387 2.20 34.17 10.66
CA ASN A 387 3.60 34.55 10.80
C ASN A 387 4.22 34.19 12.16
N GLN A 388 3.48 33.49 13.02
CA GLN A 388 3.97 33.05 14.32
C GLN A 388 5.10 32.03 14.14
N SER A 389 6.20 32.23 14.85
CA SER A 389 7.34 31.31 14.88
C SER A 389 8.24 31.59 16.09
N ASN A 390 8.97 30.57 16.55
CA ASN A 390 10.04 30.76 17.53
C ASN A 390 11.34 31.29 16.91
N GLU A 391 11.47 31.25 15.59
CA GLU A 391 12.63 31.70 14.82
C GLU A 391 12.42 33.13 14.29
N THR A 392 12.33 34.11 15.20
CA THR A 392 12.12 35.52 14.81
C THR A 392 13.26 36.05 13.94
N GLY A 393 12.93 36.91 12.97
CA GLY A 393 13.90 37.49 12.03
C GLY A 393 14.10 36.68 10.75
N LYS A 394 13.44 35.52 10.65
CA LYS A 394 13.32 34.70 9.44
C LYS A 394 12.02 34.97 8.68
N TRP A 395 11.79 34.22 7.61
CA TRP A 395 10.59 34.28 6.78
C TRP A 395 9.64 33.11 7.00
N VAL A 396 8.35 33.42 7.00
CA VAL A 396 7.28 32.46 6.73
C VAL A 396 6.87 32.66 5.27
N SER A 397 7.00 31.63 4.44
CA SER A 397 6.66 31.69 3.02
C SER A 397 5.33 30.99 2.71
N ALA A 398 4.70 31.38 1.61
CA ALA A 398 3.43 30.86 1.16
C ALA A 398 3.35 30.84 -0.37
N ASP A 399 2.54 29.93 -0.89
CA ASP A 399 2.22 29.74 -2.30
C ASP A 399 0.76 29.22 -2.31
N ALA A 400 0.48 28.14 -3.03
CA ALA A 400 -0.84 27.53 -3.16
C ALA A 400 -1.20 26.46 -2.11
N VAL A 401 -2.51 26.20 -2.00
CA VAL A 401 -3.11 25.05 -1.32
C VAL A 401 -3.90 24.21 -2.33
N LYS A 402 -3.78 22.88 -2.27
CA LYS A 402 -4.54 21.92 -3.09
C LYS A 402 -5.36 20.97 -2.22
N LEU A 403 -6.65 20.85 -2.50
CA LEU A 403 -7.54 19.84 -1.93
C LEU A 403 -7.96 18.86 -3.02
N GLY A 404 -7.84 17.56 -2.76
CA GLY A 404 -8.23 16.51 -3.71
C GLY A 404 -7.11 16.07 -4.65
N GLY A 405 -7.30 14.93 -5.33
CA GLY A 405 -6.35 14.35 -6.29
C GLY A 405 -6.51 14.87 -7.71
N GLY A 406 -7.75 15.16 -8.11
CA GLY A 406 -8.07 15.72 -9.43
C GLY A 406 -8.03 14.72 -10.58
N MET A 407 -8.16 15.26 -11.78
CA MET A 407 -8.05 14.54 -13.04
C MET A 407 -6.69 14.79 -13.69
N GLY A 408 -6.22 13.82 -14.49
CA GLY A 408 -5.05 13.98 -15.34
C GLY A 408 -5.26 15.09 -16.37
N ASN A 409 -4.30 16.01 -16.46
CA ASN A 409 -4.37 17.19 -17.32
C ASN A 409 -3.09 17.40 -18.14
N ILE A 410 -2.32 16.34 -18.36
CA ILE A 410 -1.14 16.38 -19.24
C ILE A 410 -1.52 15.76 -20.58
N VAL A 411 -1.26 16.49 -21.67
CA VAL A 411 -1.59 16.02 -23.02
C VAL A 411 -0.40 15.35 -23.71
N ARG A 412 -0.71 14.34 -24.53
CA ARG A 412 0.23 13.60 -25.38
C ARG A 412 -0.39 13.35 -26.75
N GLY A 413 0.43 13.33 -27.78
CA GLY A 413 0.02 13.15 -29.16
C GLY A 413 1.14 13.47 -30.12
N LYS A 414 0.84 13.45 -31.43
CA LYS A 414 1.82 13.82 -32.47
C LYS A 414 2.16 15.30 -32.39
N ILE A 415 3.34 15.65 -32.86
CA ILE A 415 3.89 17.01 -32.77
C ILE A 415 2.92 18.03 -33.38
N GLU A 416 2.38 17.76 -34.58
CA GLU A 416 1.48 18.69 -35.26
C GLU A 416 0.17 18.92 -34.49
N GLN A 417 -0.32 17.89 -33.79
CA GLN A 417 -1.52 17.99 -32.95
C GLN A 417 -1.22 18.80 -31.69
N MET A 418 -0.06 18.55 -31.05
CA MET A 418 0.35 19.30 -29.86
C MET A 418 0.62 20.76 -30.18
N ASP A 419 1.27 21.07 -31.30
CA ASP A 419 1.51 22.45 -31.75
C ASP A 419 0.19 23.18 -31.98
N HIS A 420 -0.76 22.55 -32.67
CA HIS A 420 -2.09 23.14 -32.86
C HIS A 420 -2.85 23.35 -31.54
N LEU A 421 -2.83 22.38 -30.63
CA LEU A 421 -3.42 22.53 -29.30
C LEU A 421 -2.76 23.67 -28.51
N LEU A 422 -1.45 23.82 -28.61
CA LEU A 422 -0.70 24.90 -27.95
C LEU A 422 -1.16 26.27 -28.46
N GLU A 423 -1.29 26.43 -29.78
CA GLU A 423 -1.76 27.68 -30.39
C GLU A 423 -3.15 28.06 -29.86
N VAL A 424 -4.11 27.13 -29.92
CA VAL A 424 -5.49 27.38 -29.45
C VAL A 424 -5.54 27.64 -27.95
N ARG A 425 -4.76 26.89 -27.15
CA ARG A 425 -4.68 27.06 -25.70
C ARG A 425 -4.07 28.42 -25.34
N ASN A 426 -3.06 28.89 -26.05
CA ASN A 426 -2.45 30.19 -25.79
C ASN A 426 -3.39 31.35 -26.12
N GLU A 427 -4.29 31.16 -27.09
CA GLU A 427 -5.35 32.14 -27.40
C GLU A 427 -6.46 32.15 -26.34
N LYS A 428 -6.91 30.96 -25.89
CA LYS A 428 -8.16 30.82 -25.10
C LYS A 428 -7.97 30.52 -23.61
N GLY A 429 -6.81 30.03 -23.19
CA GLY A 429 -6.57 29.59 -21.81
C GLY A 429 -7.65 28.62 -21.32
N PHE A 430 -8.19 28.88 -20.13
CA PHE A 430 -9.29 28.09 -19.53
C PHE A 430 -10.64 28.21 -20.25
N GLU A 431 -10.81 29.16 -21.18
CA GLU A 431 -12.01 29.27 -22.02
C GLU A 431 -11.99 28.28 -23.20
N MET A 432 -10.89 27.56 -23.41
CA MET A 432 -10.79 26.53 -24.43
C MET A 432 -11.80 25.41 -24.16
N ASP A 433 -12.56 25.02 -25.18
CA ASP A 433 -13.48 23.89 -25.10
C ASP A 433 -12.70 22.60 -24.77
N SER A 434 -13.07 21.98 -23.65
CA SER A 434 -12.48 20.74 -23.16
C SER A 434 -12.53 19.59 -24.17
N SER A 435 -13.54 19.58 -25.06
CA SER A 435 -13.69 18.55 -26.10
C SER A 435 -12.49 18.49 -27.07
N LEU A 436 -11.74 19.59 -27.20
CA LEU A 436 -10.60 19.70 -28.11
C LEU A 436 -9.33 19.04 -27.56
N TRP A 437 -9.13 19.03 -26.23
CA TRP A 437 -7.88 18.55 -25.61
C TRP A 437 -8.05 17.30 -24.76
N LEU A 438 -9.23 17.04 -24.20
CA LEU A 438 -9.48 15.84 -23.38
C LEU A 438 -9.08 14.54 -24.08
N PRO A 439 -9.32 14.34 -25.39
CA PRO A 439 -8.89 13.13 -26.10
C PRO A 439 -7.37 12.87 -26.08
N TYR A 440 -6.56 13.91 -25.88
CA TYR A 440 -5.10 13.83 -25.81
C TYR A 440 -4.57 13.69 -24.38
N SER A 441 -5.42 13.92 -23.37
CA SER A 441 -5.11 13.65 -21.96
C SER A 441 -5.34 12.17 -21.63
N SER A 442 -4.93 11.76 -20.43
CA SER A 442 -5.17 10.41 -19.93
C SER A 442 -6.66 10.08 -19.76
N GLN A 443 -7.53 11.09 -19.62
CA GLN A 443 -8.96 10.97 -19.29
C GLN A 443 -9.23 10.17 -18.00
N ARG A 444 -8.24 10.08 -17.11
CA ARG A 444 -8.33 9.32 -15.86
C ARG A 444 -8.09 10.20 -14.64
N PRO A 445 -8.58 9.79 -13.45
CA PRO A 445 -8.15 10.37 -12.19
C PRO A 445 -6.63 10.31 -12.05
N ARG A 446 -6.02 11.36 -11.48
CA ARG A 446 -4.55 11.51 -11.46
C ARG A 446 -3.83 10.38 -10.72
N TYR A 447 -4.48 9.77 -9.71
CA TYR A 447 -3.91 8.64 -8.97
C TYR A 447 -3.62 7.41 -9.85
N GLN A 448 -4.31 7.29 -10.99
CA GLN A 448 -4.13 6.19 -11.94
C GLN A 448 -2.96 6.41 -12.90
N GLU A 449 -2.49 7.65 -13.05
CA GLU A 449 -1.43 7.98 -13.99
C GLU A 449 -0.06 7.47 -13.52
N GLY A 450 0.82 7.19 -14.49
CA GLY A 450 2.24 6.93 -14.21
C GLY A 450 2.92 8.09 -13.46
N ALA A 451 3.97 7.76 -12.72
CA ALA A 451 4.73 8.70 -11.89
C ALA A 451 5.19 9.93 -12.68
N ARG A 452 5.63 9.74 -13.94
CA ARG A 452 6.14 10.87 -14.74
C ARG A 452 5.15 12.02 -14.92
N TYR A 453 3.85 11.74 -14.97
CA TYR A 453 2.81 12.75 -15.17
C TYR A 453 2.54 13.50 -13.86
N TYR A 454 2.41 12.75 -12.76
CA TYR A 454 2.27 13.36 -11.45
C TYR A 454 3.50 14.21 -11.08
N LEU A 455 4.71 13.74 -11.35
CA LEU A 455 5.94 14.49 -11.09
C LEU A 455 6.00 15.80 -11.88
N GLN A 456 5.56 15.79 -13.15
CA GLN A 456 5.41 17.01 -13.94
C GLN A 456 4.41 17.99 -13.28
N TYR A 457 3.22 17.51 -12.93
CA TYR A 457 2.20 18.33 -12.27
C TYR A 457 2.66 18.84 -10.89
N ALA A 458 3.42 18.04 -10.16
CA ALA A 458 3.98 18.37 -8.84
C ALA A 458 5.22 19.27 -8.92
N GLY A 459 5.56 19.79 -10.09
CA GLY A 459 6.62 20.78 -10.29
C GLY A 459 8.05 20.26 -10.21
N ILE A 460 8.22 18.94 -10.28
CA ILE A 460 9.56 18.35 -10.34
C ILE A 460 10.20 18.73 -11.69
N PRO A 461 11.51 19.00 -11.80
CA PRO A 461 12.12 19.43 -13.07
C PRO A 461 12.20 18.30 -14.11
N ASP A 462 12.10 18.68 -15.39
CA ASP A 462 11.85 17.80 -16.53
C ASP A 462 12.95 16.78 -16.85
N SER A 463 13.91 17.15 -17.68
CA SER A 463 15.05 16.35 -18.15
C SER A 463 15.97 15.90 -17.02
N LEU A 464 15.84 16.53 -15.86
CA LEU A 464 16.53 16.17 -14.63
C LEU A 464 15.94 14.90 -13.98
N VAL A 465 14.62 14.71 -14.03
CA VAL A 465 13.93 13.67 -13.26
C VAL A 465 12.96 12.83 -14.08
N TYR A 466 11.99 13.43 -14.78
CA TYR A 466 10.86 12.69 -15.36
C TYR A 466 10.84 12.64 -16.90
N SER A 467 11.78 13.28 -17.60
CA SER A 467 11.93 13.20 -19.07
C SER A 467 13.36 12.80 -19.47
N ILE A 468 13.88 11.73 -18.85
CA ILE A 468 15.29 11.28 -18.96
C ILE A 468 15.60 10.81 -20.39
N ASN A 469 14.62 10.19 -21.05
CA ASN A 469 14.77 9.64 -22.40
C ASN A 469 14.52 10.69 -23.49
N LYS A 470 14.45 11.98 -23.14
CA LYS A 470 14.29 13.11 -24.07
C LYS A 470 13.05 12.95 -24.96
N LYS A 471 11.88 12.73 -24.33
CA LYS A 471 10.56 12.63 -25.00
C LYS A 471 10.39 11.40 -25.91
N LYS A 472 11.26 10.39 -25.80
CA LYS A 472 11.24 9.20 -26.68
C LYS A 472 10.38 8.05 -26.16
N SER A 473 10.17 7.97 -24.85
CA SER A 473 9.45 6.84 -24.26
C SER A 473 8.92 7.23 -22.88
N ASP A 474 7.62 7.51 -22.84
CA ASP A 474 6.92 7.78 -21.58
C ASP A 474 6.96 6.59 -20.64
N TYR A 475 6.88 5.37 -21.18
CA TYR A 475 7.04 4.15 -20.40
C TYR A 475 8.37 4.08 -19.65
N LYS A 476 9.49 4.33 -20.33
CA LYS A 476 10.81 4.31 -19.67
C LYS A 476 10.95 5.46 -18.68
N ASP A 477 10.44 6.63 -19.03
CA ASP A 477 10.48 7.80 -18.17
C ASP A 477 9.65 7.60 -16.89
N ASP A 478 8.54 6.85 -16.94
CA ASP A 478 7.73 6.50 -15.77
C ASP A 478 8.55 5.78 -14.68
N TYR A 479 9.07 4.57 -14.94
CA TYR A 479 9.79 3.82 -13.91
C TYR A 479 11.19 4.37 -13.61
N GLN A 480 11.86 5.02 -14.57
CA GLN A 480 13.20 5.59 -14.33
C GLN A 480 13.15 6.85 -13.46
N SER A 481 12.07 7.63 -13.57
CA SER A 481 11.92 8.88 -12.84
C SER A 481 11.88 8.71 -11.33
N ARG A 482 11.32 7.62 -10.82
CA ARG A 482 11.09 7.39 -9.38
C ARG A 482 12.39 7.42 -8.58
N GLY A 483 13.43 6.76 -9.10
CA GLY A 483 14.73 6.78 -8.45
C GLY A 483 15.47 8.12 -8.56
N GLU A 484 15.32 8.83 -9.67
CA GLU A 484 15.85 10.20 -9.79
C GLU A 484 15.07 11.20 -8.93
N TRP A 485 13.78 10.97 -8.72
CA TRP A 485 12.95 11.78 -7.84
C TRP A 485 13.39 11.64 -6.38
N VAL A 486 13.70 10.42 -5.91
CA VAL A 486 14.32 10.20 -4.59
C VAL A 486 15.60 11.02 -4.43
N ASN A 487 16.44 11.03 -5.46
CA ASN A 487 17.68 11.80 -5.49
C ASN A 487 17.43 13.32 -5.48
N TYR A 488 16.43 13.78 -6.23
CA TYR A 488 16.03 15.19 -6.27
C TYR A 488 15.42 15.66 -4.94
N LEU A 489 14.63 14.82 -4.26
CA LEU A 489 14.13 15.11 -2.92
C LEU A 489 15.27 15.44 -1.96
N MET A 490 16.32 14.63 -1.96
CA MET A 490 17.49 14.83 -1.11
C MET A 490 18.34 16.03 -1.52
N GLY A 491 18.59 16.20 -2.82
CA GLY A 491 19.48 17.24 -3.32
C GLY A 491 20.97 16.98 -3.04
N THR A 492 21.83 17.96 -3.32
CA THR A 492 23.30 17.85 -3.26
C THR A 492 23.79 17.26 -1.93
N PRO A 493 24.76 16.32 -1.94
CA PRO A 493 25.43 15.70 -3.11
C PRO A 493 24.67 14.49 -3.69
N ASN A 494 23.44 14.26 -3.23
CA ASN A 494 22.59 13.14 -3.63
C ASN A 494 21.68 13.45 -4.83
N GLY A 495 21.94 14.52 -5.58
CA GLY A 495 21.11 14.91 -6.72
C GLY A 495 21.01 13.82 -7.82
N PRO A 496 20.08 13.95 -8.78
CA PRO A 496 19.89 12.98 -9.86
C PRO A 496 21.17 12.61 -10.62
N THR A 497 21.21 11.45 -11.25
CA THR A 497 22.42 10.86 -11.87
C THR A 497 23.16 11.83 -12.81
N GLY A 498 22.43 12.60 -13.62
CA GLY A 498 23.02 13.58 -14.53
C GLY A 498 23.48 14.88 -13.85
N HIS A 499 23.00 15.17 -12.64
CA HIS A 499 23.25 16.42 -11.91
C HIS A 499 23.37 16.20 -10.38
N PRO A 500 24.40 15.49 -9.88
CA PRO A 500 24.56 15.19 -8.46
C PRO A 500 24.59 16.41 -7.52
N GLU A 501 25.04 17.56 -8.03
CA GLU A 501 25.20 18.80 -7.28
C GLU A 501 23.97 19.71 -7.28
N VAL A 502 22.84 19.29 -7.87
CA VAL A 502 21.61 20.08 -7.82
C VAL A 502 21.16 20.22 -6.37
N LYS A 503 20.77 21.43 -5.94
CA LYS A 503 20.32 21.71 -4.57
C LYS A 503 19.15 20.82 -4.14
N GLY A 504 18.28 20.44 -5.09
CA GLY A 504 17.11 19.59 -4.84
C GLY A 504 16.16 20.20 -3.81
N LEU A 505 15.39 19.34 -3.14
CA LEU A 505 14.38 19.75 -2.16
C LEU A 505 14.87 19.66 -0.71
N ASN A 506 16.10 19.22 -0.46
CA ASN A 506 16.70 19.12 0.87
C ASN A 506 15.88 18.27 1.87
N VAL A 507 15.12 17.29 1.37
CA VAL A 507 14.36 16.31 2.16
C VAL A 507 15.18 15.02 2.24
N PRO A 508 15.83 14.71 3.36
CA PRO A 508 16.70 13.55 3.46
C PRO A 508 15.89 12.26 3.53
N MET A 509 16.17 11.30 2.65
CA MET A 509 15.50 9.99 2.60
C MET A 509 16.31 8.94 3.35
N ASP A 510 15.63 8.04 4.06
CA ASP A 510 16.29 6.95 4.81
C ASP A 510 16.32 5.64 4.02
N MET A 511 15.29 5.39 3.20
CA MET A 511 15.22 4.24 2.29
C MET A 511 14.18 4.47 1.20
N ALA A 512 14.18 3.58 0.20
CA ALA A 512 13.11 3.49 -0.78
C ALA A 512 12.58 2.05 -0.96
N LEU A 513 11.29 1.92 -1.30
CA LEU A 513 10.64 0.65 -1.65
C LEU A 513 9.84 0.81 -2.94
N ALA A 514 10.16 -0.01 -3.93
CA ALA A 514 9.35 -0.22 -5.12
C ALA A 514 8.50 -1.49 -4.94
N PHE A 515 7.18 -1.36 -4.83
CA PHE A 515 6.27 -2.49 -4.62
C PHE A 515 5.61 -2.91 -5.94
N HIS A 516 6.01 -4.07 -6.46
CA HIS A 516 5.57 -4.66 -7.73
C HIS A 516 5.02 -6.08 -7.54
N SER A 517 4.45 -6.65 -8.59
CA SER A 517 4.21 -8.09 -8.70
C SER A 517 4.73 -8.67 -10.02
N ASP A 518 5.09 -9.94 -9.98
CA ASP A 518 5.69 -10.64 -11.11
C ASP A 518 4.62 -11.16 -12.08
N ALA A 519 5.06 -11.66 -13.24
CA ALA A 519 4.22 -12.23 -14.30
C ALA A 519 4.46 -13.74 -14.49
N GLY A 520 4.83 -14.47 -13.43
CA GLY A 520 5.05 -15.92 -13.47
C GLY A 520 3.75 -16.73 -13.55
N ILE A 521 3.70 -17.81 -14.31
CA ILE A 521 2.51 -18.70 -14.39
C ILE A 521 2.90 -20.13 -14.02
N THR A 522 2.05 -20.80 -13.25
CA THR A 522 2.19 -22.22 -12.93
C THR A 522 1.06 -23.05 -13.57
N PRO A 523 1.36 -24.17 -14.27
CA PRO A 523 0.32 -24.99 -14.88
C PRO A 523 -0.63 -25.66 -13.87
N ASP A 524 -0.12 -25.93 -12.67
CA ASP A 524 -0.84 -26.61 -11.58
C ASP A 524 -1.45 -25.64 -10.56
N SER A 525 -1.34 -24.32 -10.79
CA SER A 525 -1.79 -23.29 -9.84
C SER A 525 -1.13 -23.45 -8.47
N SER A 526 0.16 -23.74 -8.46
CA SER A 526 1.00 -23.61 -7.26
C SER A 526 1.38 -22.14 -7.05
N ILE A 527 1.60 -21.74 -5.80
CA ILE A 527 2.02 -20.38 -5.46
C ILE A 527 3.40 -20.08 -6.04
N VAL A 528 3.52 -18.96 -6.76
CA VAL A 528 4.81 -18.48 -7.29
C VAL A 528 5.69 -17.94 -6.17
N GLY A 529 5.12 -17.11 -5.29
CA GLY A 529 5.77 -16.57 -4.10
C GLY A 529 6.65 -15.34 -4.33
N SER A 530 7.42 -14.94 -3.31
CA SER A 530 7.99 -13.59 -3.20
C SER A 530 9.45 -13.50 -3.57
N LEU A 531 9.79 -12.57 -4.46
CA LEU A 531 11.14 -12.25 -4.94
C LEU A 531 11.53 -10.83 -4.52
N MET A 532 12.79 -10.62 -4.15
CA MET A 532 13.35 -9.28 -3.94
C MET A 532 14.46 -8.98 -4.94
N ILE A 533 14.55 -7.73 -5.38
CA ILE A 533 15.58 -7.22 -6.27
C ILE A 533 16.28 -6.05 -5.57
N TYR A 534 17.60 -6.09 -5.55
CA TYR A 534 18.46 -5.04 -5.01
C TYR A 534 19.67 -4.84 -5.92
N ASN A 535 20.49 -3.83 -5.64
CA ASN A 535 21.75 -3.65 -6.34
C ASN A 535 22.92 -3.33 -5.40
N THR A 536 24.05 -4.02 -5.59
CA THR A 536 25.34 -3.69 -4.95
C THR A 536 26.49 -3.50 -5.95
N THR A 537 26.25 -3.77 -7.24
CA THR A 537 27.31 -3.85 -8.25
C THR A 537 27.46 -2.58 -9.09
N PHE A 538 26.45 -1.72 -9.15
CA PHE A 538 26.55 -0.48 -9.89
C PHE A 538 27.37 0.53 -9.09
N ALA A 539 28.43 1.06 -9.69
CA ALA A 539 29.33 2.00 -9.03
C ALA A 539 28.62 3.32 -8.64
N PRO A 540 29.05 3.99 -7.56
CA PRO A 540 30.04 3.55 -6.56
C PRO A 540 29.52 2.44 -5.63
N GLU A 541 30.41 1.77 -4.90
CA GLU A 541 30.07 0.68 -3.95
C GLU A 541 29.33 1.17 -2.68
N THR A 542 29.35 2.48 -2.44
CA THR A 542 28.71 3.15 -1.31
C THR A 542 27.68 4.18 -1.80
N PHE A 543 26.68 4.46 -0.98
CA PHE A 543 25.84 5.63 -1.10
C PHE A 543 26.63 6.90 -0.74
N PRO A 544 26.17 8.11 -1.12
CA PRO A 544 26.92 9.35 -0.86
C PRO A 544 27.11 9.65 0.63
N ASN A 545 26.27 9.11 1.51
CA ASN A 545 26.44 9.21 2.96
C ASN A 545 27.55 8.28 3.52
N GLY A 546 28.24 7.52 2.66
CA GLY A 546 29.30 6.56 2.99
C GLY A 546 28.81 5.14 3.31
N GLN A 547 27.51 4.93 3.42
CA GLN A 547 26.92 3.62 3.71
C GLN A 547 27.13 2.67 2.52
N SER A 548 27.55 1.44 2.79
CA SER A 548 27.70 0.41 1.77
C SER A 548 26.37 0.05 1.14
N LYS A 549 26.35 -0.16 -0.19
CA LYS A 549 25.16 -0.63 -0.91
C LYS A 549 24.70 -2.02 -0.48
N TRP A 550 25.54 -2.79 0.24
CA TRP A 550 25.11 -4.04 0.88
C TRP A 550 23.99 -3.83 1.91
N ALA A 551 23.76 -2.60 2.39
CA ALA A 551 22.57 -2.26 3.17
C ALA A 551 21.26 -2.55 2.41
N SER A 552 21.23 -2.42 1.08
CA SER A 552 20.07 -2.80 0.25
C SER A 552 19.81 -4.31 0.26
N ARG A 553 20.88 -5.12 0.31
CA ARG A 553 20.77 -6.59 0.46
C ARG A 553 20.26 -6.97 1.84
N ASP A 554 20.70 -6.27 2.88
CA ASP A 554 20.20 -6.46 4.25
C ASP A 554 18.70 -6.11 4.32
N LEU A 555 18.30 -4.97 3.77
CA LEU A 555 16.89 -4.58 3.66
C LEU A 555 16.06 -5.66 2.95
N ALA A 556 16.53 -6.15 1.80
CA ALA A 556 15.85 -7.20 1.04
C ALA A 556 15.68 -8.50 1.86
N ASP A 557 16.72 -8.98 2.53
CA ASP A 557 16.65 -10.19 3.37
C ASP A 557 15.68 -10.02 4.54
N ILE A 558 15.78 -8.89 5.26
CA ILE A 558 14.95 -8.61 6.44
C ILE A 558 13.47 -8.55 6.05
N VAL A 559 13.12 -7.75 5.04
CA VAL A 559 11.73 -7.58 4.59
C VAL A 559 11.18 -8.89 4.04
N GLN A 560 11.91 -9.58 3.15
CA GLN A 560 11.43 -10.84 2.59
C GLN A 560 11.29 -11.93 3.65
N THR A 561 12.19 -11.98 4.64
CA THR A 561 12.08 -12.94 5.76
C THR A 561 10.81 -12.67 6.55
N GLN A 562 10.55 -11.43 6.93
CA GLN A 562 9.34 -11.07 7.65
C GLN A 562 8.08 -11.42 6.86
N VAL A 563 8.01 -11.05 5.58
CA VAL A 563 6.88 -11.30 4.69
C VAL A 563 6.62 -12.80 4.52
N VAL A 564 7.65 -13.58 4.20
CA VAL A 564 7.50 -15.02 3.98
C VAL A 564 7.11 -15.75 5.27
N ASP A 565 7.71 -15.38 6.41
CA ASP A 565 7.45 -16.07 7.68
C ASP A 565 6.01 -15.82 8.16
N ASP A 566 5.50 -14.61 8.01
CA ASP A 566 4.12 -14.29 8.38
C ASP A 566 3.11 -14.99 7.46
N ILE A 567 3.31 -14.92 6.14
CA ILE A 567 2.41 -15.56 5.18
C ILE A 567 2.38 -17.07 5.38
N LYS A 568 3.52 -17.71 5.66
CA LYS A 568 3.57 -19.15 5.94
C LYS A 568 2.80 -19.56 7.18
N LYS A 569 2.77 -18.70 8.20
CA LYS A 569 2.05 -18.98 9.45
C LYS A 569 0.55 -18.76 9.28
N LEU A 570 0.15 -17.74 8.54
CA LEU A 570 -1.25 -17.34 8.41
C LEU A 570 -1.98 -18.05 7.25
N TYR A 571 -1.35 -18.17 6.09
CA TYR A 571 -2.04 -18.53 4.84
C TYR A 571 -1.57 -19.86 4.26
N ASP A 572 -0.35 -19.90 3.75
CA ASP A 572 0.18 -21.05 3.02
C ASP A 572 1.58 -21.43 3.53
N PRO A 573 1.73 -22.52 4.30
CA PRO A 573 3.02 -23.03 4.75
C PRO A 573 4.00 -23.34 3.60
N GLN A 574 3.49 -23.54 2.38
CA GLN A 574 4.27 -23.78 1.17
C GLN A 574 4.64 -22.51 0.42
N TRP A 575 4.30 -21.31 0.93
CA TRP A 575 4.64 -20.04 0.28
C TRP A 575 6.12 -19.99 -0.10
N THR A 576 6.39 -19.83 -1.40
CA THR A 576 7.74 -19.95 -1.93
C THR A 576 8.55 -18.70 -1.59
N ARG A 577 9.63 -18.85 -0.83
CA ARG A 577 10.69 -17.83 -0.76
C ARG A 577 11.49 -17.87 -2.05
N ARG A 578 11.30 -16.90 -2.93
CA ARG A 578 12.11 -16.78 -4.15
C ARG A 578 13.43 -16.05 -3.87
N GLY A 579 14.15 -15.72 -4.92
CA GLY A 579 15.53 -15.24 -4.84
C GLY A 579 15.63 -13.83 -4.26
N MET A 580 16.88 -13.45 -3.98
CA MET A 580 17.24 -12.05 -3.76
C MET A 580 18.20 -11.66 -4.88
N TRP A 581 17.67 -11.08 -5.95
CA TRP A 581 18.42 -10.78 -7.17
C TRP A 581 19.24 -9.50 -7.00
N ASN A 582 20.56 -9.64 -7.06
CA ASN A 582 21.45 -8.50 -7.27
C ASN A 582 21.45 -8.14 -8.76
N SER A 583 20.66 -7.14 -9.16
CA SER A 583 20.41 -6.84 -10.58
C SER A 583 20.27 -5.35 -10.80
N GLN A 584 20.53 -4.91 -12.04
CA GLN A 584 20.57 -3.49 -12.39
C GLN A 584 19.22 -2.95 -12.86
N TYR A 585 18.15 -3.23 -12.09
CA TYR A 585 16.84 -2.64 -12.35
C TYR A 585 16.90 -1.16 -11.98
N SER A 586 16.30 -0.29 -12.80
CA SER A 586 16.41 1.16 -12.63
C SER A 586 15.98 1.61 -11.23
N GLU A 587 14.86 1.09 -10.74
CA GLU A 587 14.30 1.40 -9.42
C GLU A 587 15.14 0.84 -8.26
N ALA A 588 16.02 -0.14 -8.49
CA ALA A 588 16.96 -0.66 -7.50
C ALA A 588 18.35 0.03 -7.57
N VAL A 589 18.69 0.64 -8.71
CA VAL A 589 20.02 1.22 -8.97
C VAL A 589 20.08 2.73 -8.76
N ARG A 590 19.08 3.46 -9.25
CA ARG A 590 19.11 4.92 -9.29
C ARG A 590 19.01 5.59 -7.92
N PRO A 591 18.16 5.13 -6.98
CA PRO A 591 18.10 5.74 -5.66
C PRO A 591 19.44 5.69 -4.94
N LYS A 592 19.84 6.84 -4.37
CA LYS A 592 21.10 6.97 -3.61
C LYS A 592 20.93 6.66 -2.12
N VAL A 593 19.97 5.80 -1.78
CA VAL A 593 19.66 5.29 -0.44
C VAL A 593 19.42 3.78 -0.48
N PRO A 594 19.49 3.06 0.65
CA PRO A 594 19.11 1.64 0.70
C PRO A 594 17.72 1.43 0.07
N THR A 595 17.67 0.54 -0.93
CA THR A 595 16.47 0.35 -1.75
C THR A 595 16.27 -1.11 -2.11
N VAL A 596 15.01 -1.53 -2.11
CA VAL A 596 14.57 -2.83 -2.62
C VAL A 596 13.39 -2.65 -3.57
N LEU A 597 13.40 -3.40 -4.67
CA LEU A 597 12.24 -3.65 -5.50
C LEU A 597 11.68 -5.02 -5.12
N SER A 598 10.41 -5.05 -4.77
CA SER A 598 9.71 -6.25 -4.37
C SER A 598 8.83 -6.76 -5.50
N GLU A 599 9.05 -8.00 -5.92
CA GLU A 599 8.16 -8.77 -6.80
C GLU A 599 7.39 -9.75 -5.92
N PHE A 600 6.32 -9.27 -5.27
CA PHE A 600 5.76 -9.91 -4.08
C PHE A 600 5.09 -11.27 -4.35
N LEU A 601 4.31 -11.35 -5.42
CA LEU A 601 3.62 -12.55 -5.90
C LEU A 601 3.46 -12.43 -7.41
N SER A 602 2.77 -13.37 -8.08
CA SER A 602 2.47 -13.22 -9.50
C SER A 602 1.04 -12.78 -9.80
N HIS A 603 0.86 -11.64 -10.47
CA HIS A 603 -0.47 -11.18 -10.91
C HIS A 603 -1.03 -11.98 -12.10
N GLN A 604 -0.21 -12.80 -12.76
CA GLN A 604 -0.64 -13.69 -13.84
C GLN A 604 -0.95 -15.12 -13.37
N ASN A 605 -0.67 -15.46 -12.11
CA ASN A 605 -0.93 -16.79 -11.58
C ASN A 605 -2.26 -16.81 -10.82
N PHE A 606 -3.20 -17.64 -11.26
CA PHE A 606 -4.52 -17.73 -10.65
C PHE A 606 -4.47 -18.02 -9.14
N ALA A 607 -3.63 -18.96 -8.68
CA ALA A 607 -3.56 -19.30 -7.25
C ALA A 607 -3.02 -18.17 -6.38
N ASP A 608 -2.04 -17.41 -6.87
CA ASP A 608 -1.60 -16.20 -6.18
C ASP A 608 -2.78 -15.20 -6.11
N MET A 609 -3.50 -15.02 -7.22
CA MET A 609 -4.59 -14.05 -7.31
C MET A 609 -5.81 -14.38 -6.44
N VAL A 610 -6.12 -15.66 -6.20
CA VAL A 610 -7.22 -16.06 -5.29
C VAL A 610 -7.03 -15.50 -3.89
N ILE A 611 -5.79 -15.52 -3.37
CA ILE A 611 -5.49 -15.02 -2.02
C ILE A 611 -5.23 -13.50 -2.07
N ALA A 612 -4.59 -13.01 -3.13
CA ALA A 612 -4.23 -11.61 -3.35
C ALA A 612 -5.41 -10.62 -3.39
N GLN A 613 -6.61 -11.09 -3.78
CA GLN A 613 -7.80 -10.25 -3.84
C GLN A 613 -8.45 -10.04 -2.46
N ASP A 614 -8.13 -10.87 -1.46
CA ASP A 614 -8.71 -10.78 -0.12
C ASP A 614 -8.12 -9.59 0.67
N PRO A 615 -8.94 -8.60 1.09
CA PRO A 615 -8.46 -7.45 1.87
C PRO A 615 -7.74 -7.82 3.17
N ARG A 616 -8.09 -8.97 3.79
CA ARG A 616 -7.42 -9.47 5.01
C ARG A 616 -5.97 -9.84 4.70
N PHE A 617 -5.74 -10.50 3.57
CA PHE A 617 -4.39 -10.80 3.07
C PHE A 617 -3.62 -9.51 2.74
N LYS A 618 -4.27 -8.52 2.11
CA LYS A 618 -3.65 -7.21 1.84
C LYS A 618 -3.17 -6.54 3.13
N PHE A 619 -3.98 -6.57 4.19
CA PHE A 619 -3.61 -6.05 5.50
C PHE A 619 -2.40 -6.78 6.11
N ASP A 620 -2.43 -8.11 6.17
CA ASP A 620 -1.38 -8.90 6.83
C ASP A 620 -0.04 -8.82 6.09
N VAL A 621 -0.07 -8.86 4.75
CA VAL A 621 1.13 -8.64 3.92
C VAL A 621 1.69 -7.25 4.18
N SER A 622 0.84 -6.22 4.14
CA SER A 622 1.27 -4.84 4.37
C SER A 622 1.88 -4.65 5.75
N ARG A 623 1.30 -5.29 6.78
CA ARG A 623 1.84 -5.33 8.14
C ARG A 623 3.21 -6.02 8.18
N ALA A 624 3.41 -7.09 7.42
CA ALA A 624 4.71 -7.76 7.33
C ALA A 624 5.79 -6.88 6.67
N TYR A 625 5.46 -6.13 5.60
CA TYR A 625 6.37 -5.13 5.02
C TYR A 625 6.73 -4.04 6.02
N TYR A 626 5.73 -3.48 6.71
CA TYR A 626 5.95 -2.50 7.78
C TYR A 626 6.91 -3.04 8.86
N LYS A 627 6.67 -4.25 9.38
CA LYS A 627 7.54 -4.88 10.38
C LYS A 627 8.98 -5.03 9.89
N GLY A 628 9.18 -5.45 8.64
CA GLY A 628 10.51 -5.58 8.04
C GLY A 628 11.24 -4.24 7.90
N ILE A 629 10.53 -3.21 7.43
CA ILE A 629 11.05 -1.84 7.29
C ILE A 629 11.43 -1.26 8.66
N LEU A 630 10.56 -1.40 9.66
CA LEU A 630 10.80 -0.95 11.03
C LEU A 630 12.06 -1.59 11.60
N LYS A 631 12.22 -2.92 11.47
CA LYS A 631 13.39 -3.65 11.96
C LYS A 631 14.68 -3.16 11.30
N PHE A 632 14.66 -2.94 9.98
CA PHE A 632 15.80 -2.38 9.26
C PHE A 632 16.16 -0.97 9.74
N LEU A 633 15.19 -0.05 9.75
CA LEU A 633 15.43 1.35 10.11
C LEU A 633 15.80 1.54 11.57
N ALA A 634 15.17 0.81 12.49
CA ALA A 634 15.53 0.85 13.91
C ALA A 634 17.00 0.43 14.11
N PHE A 635 17.42 -0.66 13.46
CA PHE A 635 18.82 -1.11 13.53
C PHE A 635 19.79 -0.09 12.91
N GLN A 636 19.46 0.49 11.75
CA GLN A 636 20.27 1.52 11.09
C GLN A 636 20.53 2.73 12.01
N ASN A 637 19.59 3.02 12.90
CA ASN A 637 19.63 4.17 13.80
C ASN A 637 20.02 3.83 15.25
N GLY A 638 20.38 2.58 15.55
CA GLY A 638 20.71 2.16 16.92
C GLY A 638 19.54 2.27 17.90
N GLN A 639 18.31 2.12 17.40
CA GLN A 639 17.08 2.20 18.17
C GLN A 639 16.49 0.82 18.44
N MET A 640 15.85 0.67 19.59
CA MET A 640 14.91 -0.42 19.82
C MET A 640 13.66 -0.18 18.97
N TYR A 641 13.00 -1.25 18.55
CA TYR A 641 11.73 -1.16 17.84
C TYR A 641 10.59 -1.76 18.66
N VAL A 642 9.40 -1.19 18.48
CA VAL A 642 8.11 -1.70 18.93
C VAL A 642 7.16 -1.63 17.75
N VAL A 643 6.40 -2.69 17.50
CA VAL A 643 5.41 -2.71 16.40
C VAL A 643 4.10 -2.10 16.89
N GLN A 644 3.39 -1.37 16.03
CA GLN A 644 2.09 -0.77 16.38
C GLN A 644 1.06 -1.86 16.75
N PRO A 645 0.12 -1.59 17.67
CA PRO A 645 -0.92 -2.54 18.05
C PRO A 645 -1.87 -2.89 16.90
N LEU A 646 -2.64 -3.97 17.09
CA LEU A 646 -3.80 -4.28 16.25
C LEU A 646 -5.02 -3.41 16.68
N PRO A 647 -6.00 -3.18 15.78
CA PRO A 647 -7.25 -2.51 16.14
C PRO A 647 -7.92 -3.16 17.35
N VAL A 648 -8.58 -2.35 18.19
CA VAL A 648 -9.40 -2.87 19.29
C VAL A 648 -10.65 -3.55 18.74
N ASN A 649 -11.23 -4.47 19.51
CA ASN A 649 -12.49 -5.14 19.18
C ASN A 649 -13.47 -5.10 20.37
N HIS A 650 -14.63 -5.76 20.25
CA HIS A 650 -15.68 -5.79 21.27
C HIS A 650 -16.08 -4.38 21.74
N ILE A 651 -16.08 -3.41 20.81
CA ILE A 651 -16.44 -2.04 21.16
C ILE A 651 -17.94 -2.01 21.46
N GLN A 652 -18.33 -1.34 22.54
CA GLN A 652 -19.73 -1.25 22.95
C GLN A 652 -20.04 0.03 23.71
N MET A 653 -21.30 0.45 23.63
CA MET A 653 -21.86 1.51 24.46
C MET A 653 -22.86 0.96 25.46
N SER A 654 -22.86 1.53 26.67
CA SER A 654 -23.88 1.28 27.69
C SER A 654 -24.37 2.61 28.29
N LEU A 655 -25.63 2.66 28.71
CA LEU A 655 -26.20 3.85 29.33
C LEU A 655 -25.97 3.87 30.84
N GLU A 656 -25.49 5.00 31.33
CA GLU A 656 -25.35 5.29 32.76
C GLU A 656 -26.10 6.58 33.11
N GLY A 657 -27.42 6.45 33.29
CA GLY A 657 -28.29 7.60 33.48
C GLY A 657 -28.37 8.46 32.21
N LYS A 658 -27.75 9.65 32.22
CA LYS A 658 -27.61 10.53 31.04
C LYS A 658 -26.24 10.45 30.38
N ALA A 659 -25.33 9.66 30.93
CA ALA A 659 -24.01 9.43 30.36
C ALA A 659 -24.02 8.16 29.50
N VAL A 660 -23.06 8.06 28.59
CA VAL A 660 -22.77 6.87 27.81
C VAL A 660 -21.39 6.38 28.18
N ARG A 661 -21.25 5.13 28.59
CA ARG A 661 -19.95 4.48 28.75
C ARG A 661 -19.61 3.73 27.47
N LEU A 662 -18.50 4.11 26.86
CA LEU A 662 -17.85 3.39 25.77
C LEU A 662 -16.79 2.46 26.36
N THR A 663 -16.79 1.17 25.99
CA THR A 663 -15.75 0.19 26.38
C THR A 663 -15.31 -0.64 25.18
N TRP A 664 -14.11 -1.20 25.23
CA TRP A 664 -13.53 -2.05 24.18
C TRP A 664 -12.52 -3.04 24.76
N MET A 665 -11.96 -3.91 23.92
CA MET A 665 -10.90 -4.85 24.30
C MET A 665 -9.64 -4.68 23.43
N PRO A 666 -8.43 -4.69 24.00
CA PRO A 666 -7.20 -4.77 23.21
C PRO A 666 -7.06 -6.11 22.52
N VAL A 667 -6.47 -6.10 21.31
CA VAL A 667 -6.19 -7.32 20.53
C VAL A 667 -4.71 -7.66 20.61
N THR A 668 -4.40 -8.93 20.91
CA THR A 668 -3.03 -9.44 20.93
C THR A 668 -2.59 -9.88 19.54
N ASP A 669 -1.39 -9.47 19.11
CA ASP A 669 -0.76 -9.97 17.88
C ASP A 669 0.12 -11.19 18.19
N GLU A 670 -0.35 -12.38 17.84
CA GLU A 670 0.38 -13.63 18.06
C GLU A 670 1.71 -13.71 17.28
N LEU A 671 1.85 -12.94 16.20
CA LEU A 671 3.07 -12.91 15.39
C LEU A 671 4.09 -11.89 15.88
N GLU A 672 3.69 -10.95 16.73
CA GLU A 672 4.54 -9.85 17.16
C GLU A 672 4.21 -9.41 18.61
N PRO A 673 4.83 -10.07 19.61
CA PRO A 673 4.57 -9.77 21.02
C PRO A 673 4.87 -8.33 21.45
N SER A 674 5.69 -7.58 20.70
CA SER A 674 5.93 -6.16 21.00
C SER A 674 4.71 -5.27 20.72
N ALA A 675 3.73 -5.73 19.93
CA ALA A 675 2.56 -4.97 19.52
C ALA A 675 1.45 -4.82 20.58
N GLU A 676 1.80 -4.92 21.86
CA GLU A 676 0.86 -4.77 22.96
C GLU A 676 0.35 -3.32 23.07
N ALA A 677 -0.97 -3.14 23.24
CA ALA A 677 -1.56 -1.83 23.49
C ALA A 677 -1.22 -1.31 24.90
N LYS A 678 -0.89 -0.02 25.02
CA LYS A 678 -0.55 0.65 26.28
C LYS A 678 -1.49 1.81 26.63
N SER A 679 -2.13 2.39 25.64
CA SER A 679 -3.16 3.42 25.78
C SER A 679 -4.06 3.39 24.54
N TYR A 680 -5.08 4.25 24.51
CA TYR A 680 -6.03 4.32 23.40
C TYR A 680 -6.37 5.76 23.06
N LYS A 681 -6.93 5.96 21.87
CA LYS A 681 -7.43 7.25 21.42
C LYS A 681 -8.84 7.11 20.92
N VAL A 682 -9.75 7.89 21.51
CA VAL A 682 -11.18 7.89 21.16
C VAL A 682 -11.46 9.09 20.28
N TYR A 683 -11.82 8.85 19.03
CA TYR A 683 -12.19 9.89 18.08
C TYR A 683 -13.70 10.09 18.09
N THR A 684 -14.14 11.36 18.11
CA THR A 684 -15.56 11.71 18.12
C THR A 684 -15.94 12.41 16.82
N ARG A 685 -17.07 12.01 16.24
CA ARG A 685 -17.76 12.74 15.17
C ARG A 685 -19.15 13.14 15.67
N ILE A 686 -19.57 14.35 15.36
CA ILE A 686 -20.93 14.83 15.60
C ILE A 686 -21.68 14.83 14.26
N GLU A 687 -22.89 14.26 14.27
CA GLU A 687 -23.74 14.16 13.08
C GLU A 687 -22.99 13.54 11.89
N GLN A 688 -23.08 14.14 10.69
CA GLN A 688 -22.43 13.67 9.46
C GLN A 688 -21.07 14.34 9.20
N GLY A 689 -20.55 15.10 10.18
CA GLY A 689 -19.29 15.83 10.07
C GLY A 689 -18.05 14.93 10.06
N GLY A 690 -16.88 15.53 10.28
CA GLY A 690 -15.61 14.82 10.38
C GLY A 690 -15.34 14.30 11.78
N PHE A 691 -14.37 13.39 11.91
CA PHE A 691 -13.82 13.05 13.22
C PHE A 691 -12.88 14.17 13.71
N ASP A 692 -12.88 14.38 15.03
CA ASP A 692 -11.97 15.27 15.72
C ASP A 692 -10.52 14.72 15.77
N ASN A 693 -9.67 15.36 16.58
CA ASN A 693 -8.28 14.92 16.76
C ASN A 693 -8.11 13.77 17.75
N GLY A 694 -9.20 13.27 18.34
CA GLY A 694 -9.24 12.22 19.33
C GLY A 694 -8.79 12.61 20.74
N GLN A 695 -9.36 11.95 21.73
CA GLN A 695 -9.03 12.06 23.15
C GLN A 695 -8.18 10.86 23.59
N LEU A 696 -7.01 11.13 24.20
CA LEU A 696 -6.17 10.09 24.78
C LEU A 696 -6.80 9.54 26.06
N VAL A 697 -6.82 8.22 26.19
CA VAL A 697 -7.29 7.49 27.37
C VAL A 697 -6.35 6.33 27.69
N ASN A 698 -6.15 6.03 28.97
CA ASN A 698 -5.23 4.96 29.40
C ASN A 698 -5.94 3.63 29.63
N GLU A 699 -7.23 3.68 29.93
CA GLU A 699 -8.07 2.51 30.18
C GLU A 699 -8.88 2.17 28.93
N PRO A 700 -9.28 0.90 28.74
CA PRO A 700 -10.13 0.47 27.63
C PRO A 700 -11.60 0.87 27.83
N ALA A 701 -11.83 2.06 28.39
CA ALA A 701 -13.15 2.61 28.68
C ALA A 701 -13.10 4.14 28.75
N LEU A 702 -14.19 4.79 28.34
CA LEU A 702 -14.42 6.22 28.47
C LEU A 702 -15.87 6.50 28.86
N LEU A 703 -16.09 7.34 29.88
CA LEU A 703 -17.42 7.81 30.26
C LEU A 703 -17.70 9.18 29.63
N LEU A 704 -18.73 9.25 28.80
CA LEU A 704 -19.16 10.44 28.06
C LEU A 704 -20.36 11.06 28.80
N SER A 705 -20.14 12.23 29.42
CA SER A 705 -21.17 12.87 30.28
C SER A 705 -21.88 14.06 29.64
N ASP A 706 -21.28 14.67 28.62
CA ASP A 706 -21.73 15.94 28.04
C ASP A 706 -22.41 15.75 26.67
N LEU A 707 -23.26 14.73 26.54
CA LEU A 707 -23.99 14.44 25.31
C LEU A 707 -25.33 15.20 25.28
N THR A 708 -25.63 15.82 24.15
CA THR A 708 -26.90 16.52 23.94
C THR A 708 -27.97 15.56 23.40
N PRO A 709 -29.14 15.42 24.05
CA PRO A 709 -30.23 14.60 23.53
C PRO A 709 -30.67 15.02 22.12
N GLY A 710 -30.96 14.03 21.27
CA GLY A 710 -31.33 14.24 19.88
C GLY A 710 -30.18 14.58 18.93
N ILE A 711 -28.94 14.70 19.41
CA ILE A 711 -27.74 14.78 18.56
C ILE A 711 -27.12 13.40 18.44
N ILE A 712 -26.62 13.05 17.25
CA ILE A 712 -25.88 11.80 17.03
C ILE A 712 -24.39 12.06 17.27
N TYR A 713 -23.79 11.19 18.09
CA TYR A 713 -22.36 11.11 18.29
C TYR A 713 -21.87 9.76 17.80
N SER A 714 -20.80 9.75 17.00
CA SER A 714 -20.12 8.55 16.53
C SER A 714 -18.70 8.47 17.08
N PHE A 715 -18.25 7.26 17.38
CA PHE A 715 -16.95 7.00 17.98
C PHE A 715 -16.22 5.88 17.26
N LYS A 716 -14.91 6.07 17.09
CA LYS A 716 -13.96 5.01 16.75
C LYS A 716 -12.78 5.08 17.69
N VAL A 717 -12.14 3.93 17.92
CA VAL A 717 -11.04 3.82 18.87
C VAL A 717 -9.81 3.24 18.18
N THR A 718 -8.64 3.79 18.47
CA THR A 718 -7.35 3.21 18.11
C THR A 718 -6.57 2.83 19.36
N ALA A 719 -5.76 1.78 19.25
CA ALA A 719 -4.80 1.38 20.26
C ALA A 719 -3.42 2.01 19.98
N LEU A 720 -2.69 2.34 21.03
CA LEU A 720 -1.41 3.05 20.98
C LEU A 720 -0.35 2.30 21.80
N ASN A 721 0.89 2.33 21.33
CA ASN A 721 2.07 2.02 22.12
C ASN A 721 3.27 2.88 21.68
N GLU A 722 4.49 2.57 22.15
CA GLU A 722 5.70 3.34 21.79
C GLU A 722 6.09 3.21 20.30
N GLY A 723 5.51 2.24 19.59
CA GLY A 723 5.76 1.91 18.19
C GLY A 723 4.83 2.57 17.18
N GLY A 724 3.60 2.92 17.58
CA GLY A 724 2.63 3.54 16.68
C GLY A 724 1.18 3.49 17.16
N GLU A 725 0.29 3.91 16.25
CA GLU A 725 -1.17 3.88 16.37
C GLU A 725 -1.78 2.78 15.48
N SER A 726 -2.72 2.00 16.01
CA SER A 726 -3.40 0.95 15.24
C SER A 726 -4.30 1.53 14.14
N PHE A 727 -4.77 0.66 13.24
CA PHE A 727 -5.98 0.99 12.46
C PHE A 727 -7.18 1.17 13.41
N PRO A 728 -8.20 1.94 13.03
CA PRO A 728 -9.36 2.17 13.90
C PRO A 728 -10.22 0.92 14.04
N SER A 729 -10.95 0.84 15.14
CA SER A 729 -12.13 -0.03 15.28
C SER A 729 -13.20 0.32 14.23
N GLU A 730 -14.25 -0.50 14.17
CA GLU A 730 -15.53 -0.07 13.61
C GLU A 730 -16.08 1.18 14.32
N ILE A 731 -17.05 1.85 13.68
CA ILE A 731 -17.64 3.07 14.18
C ILE A 731 -18.98 2.76 14.83
N LEU A 732 -19.07 3.05 16.12
CA LEU A 732 -20.33 3.01 16.85
C LEU A 732 -20.96 4.39 16.90
N ALA A 733 -22.29 4.47 16.95
CA ALA A 733 -23.05 5.70 17.11
C ALA A 733 -24.08 5.62 18.24
N CYS A 734 -24.41 6.76 18.83
CA CYS A 734 -25.53 6.90 19.77
C CYS A 734 -26.24 8.23 19.62
N SER A 735 -27.49 8.26 20.09
CA SER A 735 -28.22 9.49 20.37
C SER A 735 -29.09 9.29 21.59
N LEU A 736 -28.98 10.18 22.57
CA LEU A 736 -29.80 10.10 23.78
C LEU A 736 -31.25 10.47 23.44
N PRO A 737 -32.25 9.76 24.00
CA PRO A 737 -33.66 10.03 23.76
C PRO A 737 -34.03 11.43 24.28
N SER A 738 -34.81 12.18 23.50
CA SER A 738 -35.31 13.51 23.88
C SER A 738 -36.55 13.47 24.78
N ASP A 739 -37.26 12.34 24.83
CA ASP A 739 -38.57 12.17 25.49
C ASP A 739 -38.61 11.04 26.55
N GLY A 740 -37.44 10.50 26.95
CA GLY A 740 -37.34 9.46 27.96
C GLY A 740 -37.85 8.07 27.53
N LYS A 741 -38.18 7.86 26.25
CA LYS A 741 -38.41 6.52 25.71
C LYS A 741 -37.17 5.63 25.88
N LYS A 742 -37.40 4.33 26.03
CA LYS A 742 -36.31 3.35 25.97
C LYS A 742 -35.63 3.44 24.60
N PRO A 743 -34.29 3.43 24.55
CA PRO A 743 -33.56 3.46 23.30
C PRO A 743 -33.70 2.14 22.52
N VAL A 744 -33.37 2.20 21.24
CA VAL A 744 -33.07 1.02 20.42
C VAL A 744 -31.62 0.61 20.64
N LEU A 745 -31.35 -0.69 20.72
CA LEU A 745 -30.00 -1.22 20.61
C LEU A 745 -29.69 -1.52 19.15
N ILE A 746 -28.65 -0.91 18.60
CA ILE A 746 -28.14 -1.23 17.27
C ILE A 746 -26.90 -2.13 17.44
N VAL A 747 -26.92 -3.31 16.85
CA VAL A 747 -25.78 -4.22 16.80
C VAL A 747 -25.22 -4.16 15.38
N ASN A 748 -23.98 -3.67 15.25
CA ASN A 748 -23.28 -3.72 13.98
C ASN A 748 -22.68 -5.12 13.82
N ALA A 749 -23.34 -5.97 13.03
CA ALA A 749 -22.93 -7.34 12.75
C ALA A 749 -22.48 -7.51 11.30
N PHE A 750 -21.98 -6.42 10.70
CA PHE A 750 -21.41 -6.41 9.36
C PHE A 750 -19.94 -6.01 9.45
N ASP A 751 -19.09 -6.99 9.67
CA ASP A 751 -17.63 -6.86 9.73
C ASP A 751 -16.95 -7.55 8.54
N ARG A 752 -17.72 -8.29 7.72
CA ARG A 752 -17.22 -9.01 6.54
C ARG A 752 -16.39 -8.13 5.62
N ILE A 753 -15.18 -8.60 5.39
CA ILE A 753 -14.28 -8.23 4.29
C ILE A 753 -13.67 -9.48 3.70
N CYS A 754 -13.72 -9.64 2.38
CA CYS A 754 -13.21 -10.83 1.70
C CYS A 754 -12.94 -10.59 0.21
N GLY A 755 -12.24 -11.54 -0.41
CA GLY A 755 -12.11 -11.58 -1.87
C GLY A 755 -13.36 -12.16 -2.55
N PRO A 756 -13.48 -12.01 -3.89
CA PRO A 756 -14.56 -12.58 -4.69
C PRO A 756 -14.56 -14.12 -4.69
N GLU A 757 -15.72 -14.75 -4.94
CA GLU A 757 -15.83 -16.21 -5.05
C GLU A 757 -14.98 -16.71 -6.23
N ALA A 758 -14.09 -17.66 -5.94
CA ALA A 758 -13.20 -18.26 -6.93
C ALA A 758 -13.52 -19.75 -7.12
N PHE A 759 -13.37 -20.24 -8.35
CA PHE A 759 -13.52 -21.66 -8.67
C PHE A 759 -12.37 -22.20 -9.52
N ASP A 760 -12.14 -23.51 -9.42
CA ASP A 760 -11.25 -24.25 -10.30
C ASP A 760 -11.73 -25.69 -10.48
N ASN A 761 -11.98 -26.09 -11.73
CA ASN A 761 -12.36 -27.46 -12.08
C ASN A 761 -11.28 -28.17 -12.94
N GLY A 762 -10.07 -27.61 -13.01
CA GLY A 762 -8.93 -28.10 -13.79
C GLY A 762 -8.99 -27.78 -15.29
N LYS A 763 -10.16 -27.50 -15.86
CA LYS A 763 -10.30 -27.01 -17.25
C LYS A 763 -10.58 -25.52 -17.29
N GLN A 764 -11.44 -25.06 -16.39
CA GLN A 764 -11.80 -23.67 -16.20
C GLN A 764 -11.50 -23.24 -14.77
N ALA A 765 -11.09 -21.99 -14.63
CA ALA A 765 -10.87 -21.35 -13.35
C ALA A 765 -11.11 -19.84 -13.46
N GLY A 766 -11.39 -19.19 -12.35
CA GLY A 766 -11.61 -17.75 -12.31
C GLY A 766 -12.49 -17.32 -11.15
N PHE A 767 -12.98 -16.09 -11.25
CA PHE A 767 -13.81 -15.45 -10.24
C PHE A 767 -15.25 -15.27 -10.73
N LEU A 768 -16.22 -15.52 -9.85
CA LEU A 768 -17.66 -15.47 -10.13
C LEU A 768 -18.31 -14.37 -9.29
N THR A 769 -18.17 -13.13 -9.75
CA THR A 769 -18.78 -11.93 -9.13
C THR A 769 -20.30 -11.99 -9.06
N CYS A 770 -20.95 -12.81 -9.88
CA CYS A 770 -22.40 -13.02 -9.80
C CYS A 770 -22.84 -13.88 -8.60
N GLU A 771 -21.92 -14.65 -8.00
CA GLU A 771 -22.19 -15.46 -6.80
C GLU A 771 -21.73 -14.74 -5.53
N ASP A 772 -20.56 -14.11 -5.59
CA ASP A 772 -19.99 -13.26 -4.54
C ASP A 772 -18.93 -12.36 -5.16
N GLU A 773 -19.13 -11.04 -5.15
CA GLU A 773 -18.09 -10.10 -5.60
C GLU A 773 -17.02 -9.83 -4.52
N GLY A 774 -17.26 -10.33 -3.31
CA GLY A 774 -16.44 -10.04 -2.14
C GLY A 774 -16.73 -8.65 -1.58
N VAL A 775 -16.16 -8.37 -0.41
CA VAL A 775 -16.37 -7.08 0.28
C VAL A 775 -15.03 -6.43 0.54
N ALA A 776 -14.78 -5.28 -0.07
CA ALA A 776 -13.55 -4.53 0.13
C ALA A 776 -13.49 -3.91 1.54
N TYR A 777 -12.27 -3.70 2.07
CA TYR A 777 -12.07 -2.84 3.23
C TYR A 777 -12.24 -1.38 2.82
N LYS A 778 -13.37 -0.76 3.18
CA LYS A 778 -13.83 0.59 2.78
C LYS A 778 -14.08 0.76 1.29
N SER A 779 -13.08 0.50 0.46
CA SER A 779 -13.16 0.63 -0.99
C SER A 779 -12.06 -0.15 -1.69
N ASP A 780 -12.31 -0.62 -2.90
CA ASP A 780 -11.30 -1.17 -3.81
C ASP A 780 -11.01 -0.22 -4.98
N LEU A 781 -9.71 -0.03 -5.25
CA LEU A 781 -9.16 0.80 -6.32
C LEU A 781 -8.73 -0.03 -7.54
N SER A 782 -8.79 -1.36 -7.45
CA SER A 782 -8.14 -2.27 -8.40
C SER A 782 -9.06 -2.97 -9.39
N PHE A 783 -10.36 -3.03 -9.10
CA PHE A 783 -11.33 -3.68 -9.98
C PHE A 783 -11.45 -3.02 -11.36
N VAL A 784 -11.18 -3.77 -12.42
CA VAL A 784 -11.26 -3.28 -13.82
C VAL A 784 -12.51 -3.74 -14.56
N GLY A 785 -13.14 -4.84 -14.11
CA GLY A 785 -14.31 -5.44 -14.72
C GLY A 785 -14.35 -6.96 -14.52
N GLU A 786 -15.48 -7.59 -14.83
CA GLU A 786 -15.66 -9.04 -14.63
C GLU A 786 -14.77 -9.87 -15.55
N GLN A 787 -14.36 -11.05 -15.08
CA GLN A 787 -13.62 -12.02 -15.90
C GLN A 787 -14.55 -12.63 -16.97
N TYR A 788 -14.09 -12.71 -18.21
CA TYR A 788 -14.84 -13.36 -19.30
C TYR A 788 -14.15 -14.59 -19.90
N ASP A 789 -12.82 -14.74 -19.76
CA ASP A 789 -12.11 -15.93 -20.21
C ASP A 789 -11.68 -16.82 -19.04
N PHE A 790 -12.45 -17.88 -18.82
CA PHE A 790 -12.22 -18.86 -17.75
C PHE A 790 -11.39 -20.05 -18.21
N ASN A 791 -11.06 -20.19 -19.50
CA ASN A 791 -10.43 -21.40 -20.03
C ASN A 791 -8.92 -21.39 -19.78
N ARG A 792 -8.42 -22.32 -18.96
CA ARG A 792 -6.99 -22.45 -18.62
C ARG A 792 -6.07 -22.66 -19.84
N LYS A 793 -6.62 -23.12 -20.97
CA LYS A 793 -5.87 -23.36 -22.22
C LYS A 793 -5.85 -22.15 -23.16
N SER A 794 -6.58 -21.08 -22.85
CA SER A 794 -6.55 -19.87 -23.66
C SER A 794 -5.15 -19.26 -23.61
N PRO A 795 -4.45 -19.12 -24.76
CA PRO A 795 -3.07 -18.66 -24.79
C PRO A 795 -3.00 -17.16 -24.58
N PHE A 796 -2.05 -16.72 -23.75
CA PHE A 796 -1.62 -15.33 -23.71
C PHE A 796 -0.90 -14.98 -25.03
N LYS A 797 -1.38 -13.97 -25.76
CA LYS A 797 -0.74 -13.49 -26.99
C LYS A 797 0.01 -12.19 -26.74
N ASP A 798 -0.69 -11.22 -26.15
CA ASP A 798 -0.22 -9.89 -25.75
C ASP A 798 -1.17 -9.32 -24.69
N ASP A 799 -0.94 -8.09 -24.24
CA ASP A 799 -1.72 -7.47 -23.17
C ASP A 799 -3.18 -7.13 -23.56
N ASP A 800 -3.46 -6.97 -24.86
CA ASP A 800 -4.81 -6.75 -25.39
C ASP A 800 -5.55 -8.10 -25.64
N ALA A 801 -4.81 -9.18 -25.83
CA ALA A 801 -5.29 -10.55 -26.04
C ALA A 801 -4.64 -11.53 -25.04
N SER A 802 -4.93 -11.32 -23.75
CA SER A 802 -4.23 -11.95 -22.63
C SER A 802 -4.65 -13.39 -22.31
N GLY A 803 -5.76 -13.88 -22.86
CA GLY A 803 -6.18 -15.28 -22.76
C GLY A 803 -6.75 -15.63 -21.38
N PHE A 804 -6.30 -16.73 -20.77
CA PHE A 804 -6.83 -17.19 -19.48
C PHE A 804 -6.79 -16.09 -18.41
N GLY A 805 -7.94 -15.76 -17.82
CA GLY A 805 -8.07 -14.68 -16.84
C GLY A 805 -8.50 -13.34 -17.43
N SER A 806 -8.63 -13.21 -18.76
CA SER A 806 -9.02 -11.95 -19.41
C SER A 806 -10.29 -11.38 -18.78
N SER A 807 -10.24 -10.08 -18.48
CA SER A 807 -11.31 -9.35 -17.78
C SER A 807 -11.74 -8.12 -18.56
N HIS A 808 -12.98 -7.69 -18.34
CA HIS A 808 -13.52 -6.46 -18.91
C HIS A 808 -12.79 -5.21 -18.36
N SER A 809 -13.05 -4.06 -18.96
CA SER A 809 -12.40 -2.78 -18.66
C SER A 809 -13.39 -1.65 -18.35
N ASP A 810 -14.65 -1.99 -18.07
CA ASP A 810 -15.76 -1.05 -17.90
C ASP A 810 -15.78 -0.40 -16.50
N GLN A 811 -15.01 -0.95 -15.55
CA GLN A 811 -14.97 -0.47 -14.16
C GLN A 811 -13.65 0.23 -13.79
N GLU A 812 -12.68 0.32 -14.70
CA GLU A 812 -11.32 0.81 -14.41
C GLU A 812 -11.25 2.24 -13.84
N THR A 813 -12.26 3.07 -14.09
CA THR A 813 -12.29 4.44 -13.55
C THR A 813 -13.22 4.56 -12.35
N HIS A 814 -13.84 3.49 -11.88
CA HIS A 814 -14.75 3.48 -10.73
C HIS A 814 -14.03 3.00 -9.47
N ILE A 815 -14.53 3.43 -8.30
CA ILE A 815 -14.07 2.95 -7.01
C ILE A 815 -15.19 2.07 -6.47
N VAL A 816 -14.90 0.79 -6.25
CA VAL A 816 -15.88 -0.14 -5.69
C VAL A 816 -15.97 0.14 -4.19
N GLN A 817 -17.17 0.43 -3.69
CA GLN A 817 -17.40 0.65 -2.27
C GLN A 817 -17.50 -0.70 -1.56
N GLY A 818 -16.86 -0.80 -0.38
CA GLY A 818 -16.91 -1.98 0.46
C GLY A 818 -17.53 -1.68 1.82
N ASN A 819 -17.04 -2.39 2.84
CA ASN A 819 -17.50 -2.20 4.21
C ASN A 819 -16.95 -0.87 4.77
N SER A 820 -17.85 0.08 5.05
CA SER A 820 -17.49 1.39 5.61
C SER A 820 -17.28 1.36 7.12
N PHE A 821 -17.78 0.30 7.79
CA PHE A 821 -17.86 0.12 9.24
C PHE A 821 -18.63 1.24 9.97
N ASP A 822 -19.54 1.93 9.27
CA ASP A 822 -20.23 3.14 9.76
C ASP A 822 -21.77 3.07 9.66
N TYR A 823 -22.31 1.86 9.58
CA TYR A 823 -23.75 1.62 9.42
C TYR A 823 -24.60 2.03 10.64
N PRO A 824 -24.11 2.00 11.90
CA PRO A 824 -24.87 2.52 13.04
C PRO A 824 -25.29 3.98 12.90
N LEU A 825 -24.53 4.82 12.20
CA LEU A 825 -24.93 6.20 11.89
C LEU A 825 -26.17 6.20 10.99
N ILE A 826 -26.15 5.41 9.91
CA ILE A 826 -27.20 5.37 8.89
C ILE A 826 -28.53 4.89 9.50
N HIS A 827 -28.49 3.80 10.27
CA HIS A 827 -29.65 3.26 10.96
C HIS A 827 -30.12 4.18 12.09
N GLY A 828 -29.17 4.68 12.87
CA GLY A 828 -29.42 5.63 13.97
C GLY A 828 -30.13 6.91 13.52
N LEU A 829 -29.78 7.45 12.34
CA LEU A 829 -30.48 8.57 11.73
C LEU A 829 -31.98 8.27 11.54
N SER A 830 -32.33 7.05 11.12
CA SER A 830 -33.73 6.63 10.93
C SER A 830 -34.49 6.58 12.25
N PHE A 831 -33.90 6.04 13.32
CA PHE A 831 -34.52 6.00 14.65
C PHE A 831 -34.67 7.39 15.25
N ARG A 832 -33.60 8.20 15.22
CA ARG A 832 -33.62 9.57 15.72
C ARG A 832 -34.70 10.41 15.03
N ASN A 833 -34.79 10.32 13.70
CA ASN A 833 -35.80 11.06 12.93
C ASN A 833 -37.24 10.66 13.27
N ASN A 834 -37.45 9.49 13.89
CA ASN A 834 -38.73 9.02 14.42
C ASN A 834 -38.87 9.23 15.95
N GLY A 835 -37.97 10.00 16.56
CA GLY A 835 -38.01 10.36 17.98
C GLY A 835 -37.53 9.28 18.94
N PHE A 836 -36.80 8.27 18.47
CA PHE A 836 -36.16 7.27 19.33
C PHE A 836 -34.69 7.62 19.57
N GLY A 837 -34.23 7.46 20.81
CA GLY A 837 -32.80 7.37 21.10
C GLY A 837 -32.25 6.00 20.72
N PHE A 838 -30.94 5.88 20.63
CA PHE A 838 -30.27 4.60 20.39
C PHE A 838 -28.83 4.60 20.95
N ILE A 839 -28.33 3.42 21.23
CA ILE A 839 -26.90 3.14 21.44
C ILE A 839 -26.51 1.96 20.55
N SER A 840 -25.22 1.81 20.28
CA SER A 840 -24.73 0.70 19.47
C SER A 840 -23.60 -0.08 20.12
N MET A 841 -23.37 -1.28 19.60
CA MET A 841 -22.26 -2.18 19.97
C MET A 841 -21.88 -3.05 18.77
N SER A 842 -20.67 -3.61 18.81
CA SER A 842 -20.26 -4.67 17.88
C SER A 842 -21.02 -5.96 18.16
N ASP A 843 -21.03 -6.85 17.17
CA ASP A 843 -21.54 -8.20 17.32
C ASP A 843 -20.76 -9.01 18.36
N GLU A 844 -19.43 -8.91 18.41
CA GLU A 844 -18.67 -9.70 19.40
C GLU A 844 -18.98 -9.25 20.83
N ALA A 845 -19.25 -7.97 21.06
CA ALA A 845 -19.73 -7.48 22.35
C ALA A 845 -21.15 -7.98 22.66
N PHE A 846 -22.04 -8.00 21.67
CA PHE A 846 -23.40 -8.52 21.84
C PHE A 846 -23.41 -10.01 22.19
N GLU A 847 -22.52 -10.79 21.57
CA GLU A 847 -22.35 -12.23 21.81
C GLU A 847 -21.88 -12.59 23.24
N GLN A 848 -21.32 -11.64 24.00
CA GLN A 848 -20.87 -11.85 25.39
C GLN A 848 -22.02 -11.91 26.42
N LYS A 849 -23.26 -11.57 26.03
CA LYS A 849 -24.47 -11.69 26.89
C LYS A 849 -24.39 -10.91 28.20
N HIS A 850 -24.01 -9.65 28.11
CA HIS A 850 -24.04 -8.72 29.24
C HIS A 850 -25.16 -7.68 29.14
N LEU A 851 -26.20 -7.98 28.35
CA LEU A 851 -27.29 -7.05 28.05
C LEU A 851 -28.40 -7.10 29.09
N ASP A 852 -28.77 -5.95 29.66
CA ASP A 852 -30.09 -5.81 30.31
C ASP A 852 -31.18 -5.66 29.24
N LYS A 853 -31.81 -6.78 28.87
CA LYS A 853 -32.87 -6.81 27.86
C LYS A 853 -34.05 -5.87 28.15
N ASN A 854 -34.27 -5.48 29.41
CA ASN A 854 -35.36 -4.56 29.77
C ASN A 854 -35.02 -3.09 29.50
N ALA A 855 -33.75 -2.76 29.21
CA ALA A 855 -33.32 -1.40 28.96
C ALA A 855 -33.71 -0.88 27.56
N PHE A 856 -34.07 -1.77 26.62
CA PHE A 856 -34.28 -1.44 25.21
C PHE A 856 -35.73 -1.62 24.77
N SER A 857 -36.16 -0.85 23.77
CA SER A 857 -37.47 -1.02 23.12
C SER A 857 -37.44 -1.99 21.94
N ALA A 858 -36.28 -2.11 21.29
CA ALA A 858 -36.04 -2.98 20.14
C ALA A 858 -34.54 -3.28 20.00
N ILE A 859 -34.22 -4.34 19.26
CA ILE A 859 -32.87 -4.60 18.74
C ILE A 859 -32.90 -4.45 17.21
N ASP A 860 -31.90 -3.79 16.66
CA ASP A 860 -31.60 -3.68 15.22
C ASP A 860 -30.26 -4.37 14.95
N LEU A 861 -30.27 -5.46 14.19
CA LEU A 861 -29.09 -6.23 13.79
C LEU A 861 -28.75 -5.95 12.32
N ILE A 862 -27.61 -5.31 12.12
CA ILE A 862 -27.12 -4.92 10.80
C ILE A 862 -26.15 -5.99 10.30
N PHE A 863 -26.63 -6.90 9.45
CA PHE A 863 -25.78 -7.89 8.78
C PHE A 863 -25.24 -7.39 7.44
N GLY A 864 -25.85 -6.43 6.75
CA GLY A 864 -25.29 -5.94 5.48
C GLY A 864 -25.00 -7.06 4.48
N GLU A 865 -23.73 -7.28 4.10
CA GLU A 865 -23.30 -8.44 3.29
C GLU A 865 -22.59 -9.54 4.07
N GLU A 866 -22.76 -9.56 5.39
CA GLU A 866 -22.31 -10.65 6.25
C GLU A 866 -22.76 -11.98 5.64
N LYS A 867 -21.82 -12.93 5.56
CA LYS A 867 -21.99 -14.21 4.86
C LYS A 867 -20.86 -15.12 5.26
N THR A 868 -21.20 -16.36 5.64
CA THR A 868 -20.21 -17.39 5.98
C THR A 868 -19.24 -17.53 4.83
N THR A 869 -18.00 -17.13 5.09
CA THR A 869 -16.94 -17.11 4.09
C THR A 869 -15.88 -18.13 4.46
N LYS A 870 -15.41 -18.90 3.48
CA LYS A 870 -14.27 -19.79 3.70
C LYS A 870 -13.05 -18.92 3.99
N SER A 871 -12.38 -19.19 5.10
CA SER A 871 -11.18 -18.46 5.47
C SER A 871 -10.08 -18.70 4.44
N SER A 872 -9.43 -17.62 4.00
CA SER A 872 -8.15 -17.68 3.31
C SER A 872 -7.01 -18.07 4.28
N ILE A 873 -7.23 -17.88 5.58
CA ILE A 873 -6.37 -18.23 6.73
C ILE A 873 -6.76 -19.64 7.22
N GLY A 874 -6.18 -20.67 6.63
CA GLY A 874 -6.42 -22.08 7.00
C GLY A 874 -7.69 -22.69 6.40
N ILE A 875 -7.50 -23.77 5.63
CA ILE A 875 -8.49 -24.47 4.76
C ILE A 875 -9.81 -24.88 5.46
N ARG A 876 -9.86 -24.90 6.80
CA ARG A 876 -11.03 -25.39 7.57
C ARG A 876 -11.74 -24.31 8.41
N LYS A 877 -11.22 -23.08 8.49
CA LYS A 877 -11.87 -22.01 9.25
C LYS A 877 -12.96 -21.37 8.38
N LYS A 878 -14.10 -21.07 8.99
CA LYS A 878 -15.18 -20.26 8.41
C LYS A 878 -15.23 -18.98 9.24
N ASP A 879 -15.25 -17.84 8.57
CA ASP A 879 -15.43 -16.53 9.19
C ASP A 879 -16.81 -15.98 8.80
N PHE A 880 -17.23 -14.88 9.43
CA PHE A 880 -18.38 -14.08 9.00
C PHE A 880 -19.73 -14.83 9.01
N THR A 881 -19.89 -15.76 9.96
CA THR A 881 -21.12 -16.55 10.12
C THR A 881 -22.16 -15.74 10.88
N LEU A 882 -23.33 -15.48 10.28
CA LEU A 882 -24.34 -14.60 10.87
C LEU A 882 -24.88 -15.14 12.20
N PHE A 883 -25.28 -16.42 12.22
CA PHE A 883 -25.96 -17.04 13.36
C PHE A 883 -25.06 -18.06 14.06
N THR A 884 -23.93 -17.57 14.59
CA THR A 884 -23.06 -18.33 15.49
C THR A 884 -23.87 -18.87 16.68
N PRO A 885 -23.39 -19.92 17.37
CA PRO A 885 -24.03 -20.36 18.61
C PRO A 885 -24.25 -19.22 19.62
N GLN A 886 -23.27 -18.33 19.77
CA GLN A 886 -23.30 -17.20 20.68
C GLN A 886 -24.31 -16.14 20.26
N MET A 887 -24.35 -15.76 18.98
CA MET A 887 -25.33 -14.82 18.43
C MET A 887 -26.76 -15.32 18.65
N ARG A 888 -27.02 -16.59 18.34
CA ARG A 888 -28.35 -17.20 18.55
C ARG A 888 -28.77 -17.18 20.01
N GLU A 889 -27.84 -17.47 20.91
CA GLU A 889 -28.10 -17.44 22.34
C GLU A 889 -28.39 -16.02 22.83
N ALA A 890 -27.64 -15.01 22.38
CA ALA A 890 -27.86 -13.60 22.72
C ALA A 890 -29.23 -13.09 22.22
N ILE A 891 -29.61 -13.42 20.98
CA ILE A 891 -30.94 -13.08 20.44
C ILE A 891 -32.05 -13.79 21.22
N ALA A 892 -31.89 -15.09 21.49
CA ALA A 892 -32.88 -15.86 22.24
C ALA A 892 -33.03 -15.35 23.68
N GLU A 893 -31.95 -14.90 24.32
CA GLU A 893 -31.98 -14.30 25.65
C GLU A 893 -32.80 -13.01 25.66
N TYR A 894 -32.61 -12.13 24.67
CA TYR A 894 -33.43 -10.92 24.50
C TYR A 894 -34.90 -11.27 24.31
N ALA A 895 -35.22 -12.22 23.43
CA ALA A 895 -36.60 -12.63 23.15
C ALA A 895 -37.27 -13.38 24.33
N SER A 896 -36.49 -13.99 25.22
CA SER A 896 -37.01 -14.85 26.28
C SER A 896 -37.91 -14.10 27.27
N GLY A 897 -39.11 -14.64 27.52
CA GLY A 897 -40.02 -14.10 28.54
C GLY A 897 -40.64 -12.74 28.22
N MET A 898 -40.53 -12.26 26.98
CA MET A 898 -41.26 -11.09 26.48
C MET A 898 -42.53 -11.55 25.74
N ASP A 899 -43.67 -10.90 26.01
CA ASP A 899 -44.90 -11.17 25.26
C ASP A 899 -44.74 -10.78 23.77
N HIS A 900 -43.99 -9.71 23.51
CA HIS A 900 -43.66 -9.22 22.17
C HIS A 900 -42.22 -8.67 22.13
N ALA A 901 -41.27 -9.49 21.66
CA ALA A 901 -39.92 -9.03 21.37
C ALA A 901 -39.87 -8.30 20.02
N HIS A 902 -39.26 -7.11 19.98
CA HIS A 902 -39.08 -6.33 18.75
C HIS A 902 -37.65 -6.47 18.24
N ILE A 903 -37.48 -7.10 17.08
CA ILE A 903 -36.19 -7.34 16.42
C ILE A 903 -36.32 -6.92 14.96
N PHE A 904 -35.38 -6.10 14.49
CA PHE A 904 -35.20 -5.79 13.08
C PHE A 904 -33.89 -6.39 12.59
N LEU A 905 -33.93 -7.04 11.42
CA LEU A 905 -32.77 -7.68 10.79
C LEU A 905 -32.63 -7.09 9.38
N SER A 906 -31.42 -6.68 8.99
CA SER A 906 -31.13 -6.22 7.63
C SER A 906 -29.86 -6.86 7.08
N GLY A 907 -29.93 -7.46 5.90
CA GLY A 907 -28.77 -8.05 5.23
C GLY A 907 -29.14 -8.88 4.00
N ALA A 908 -28.17 -9.15 3.14
CA ALA A 908 -28.35 -9.85 1.87
C ALA A 908 -28.50 -11.37 2.04
N TYR A 909 -27.84 -11.96 3.05
CA TYR A 909 -27.68 -13.42 3.19
C TYR A 909 -28.34 -14.03 4.45
N ILE A 910 -29.32 -13.35 5.05
CA ILE A 910 -30.02 -13.78 6.28
C ILE A 910 -30.69 -15.17 6.16
N GLY A 911 -31.17 -15.53 4.97
CA GLY A 911 -31.78 -16.81 4.67
C GLY A 911 -30.79 -17.88 4.20
N SER A 912 -29.98 -17.57 3.19
CA SER A 912 -29.04 -18.50 2.57
C SER A 912 -27.90 -18.90 3.51
N ASP A 913 -27.47 -18.01 4.41
CA ASP A 913 -26.39 -18.34 5.35
C ASP A 913 -26.78 -19.43 6.37
N LEU A 914 -28.08 -19.62 6.64
CA LEU A 914 -28.58 -20.73 7.46
C LEU A 914 -28.14 -22.10 6.93
N ASP A 915 -27.80 -22.19 5.65
CA ASP A 915 -27.20 -23.36 5.03
C ASP A 915 -25.69 -23.26 4.87
N LEU A 916 -25.17 -22.10 4.45
CA LEU A 916 -23.75 -21.90 4.19
C LEU A 916 -22.89 -22.09 5.46
N CYS A 917 -23.41 -21.69 6.62
CA CYS A 917 -22.75 -21.88 7.91
C CYS A 917 -22.50 -23.37 8.20
N GLY A 918 -23.35 -24.27 7.69
CA GLY A 918 -23.25 -25.72 7.89
C GLY A 918 -23.71 -26.17 9.29
N ASP A 919 -24.37 -25.31 10.06
CA ASP A 919 -24.94 -25.63 11.36
C ASP A 919 -26.45 -25.88 11.25
N THR A 920 -26.85 -27.14 11.41
CA THR A 920 -28.25 -27.56 11.34
C THR A 920 -29.17 -26.88 12.37
N LEU A 921 -28.61 -26.35 13.48
CA LEU A 921 -29.38 -25.62 14.49
C LEU A 921 -29.78 -24.22 14.04
N ALA A 922 -29.06 -23.61 13.08
CA ALA A 922 -29.35 -22.27 12.59
C ALA A 922 -30.76 -22.17 11.99
N ARG A 923 -31.13 -23.14 11.12
CA ARG A 923 -32.49 -23.23 10.55
C ARG A 923 -33.58 -23.41 11.60
N LYS A 924 -33.30 -24.19 12.65
CA LYS A 924 -34.25 -24.41 13.73
C LYS A 924 -34.47 -23.10 14.50
N PHE A 925 -33.39 -22.43 14.89
CA PHE A 925 -33.43 -21.13 15.54
C PHE A 925 -34.18 -20.08 14.71
N ALA A 926 -33.89 -19.96 13.41
CA ALA A 926 -34.58 -19.00 12.54
C ALA A 926 -36.10 -19.23 12.51
N GLY A 927 -36.54 -20.50 12.51
CA GLY A 927 -37.95 -20.83 12.55
C GLY A 927 -38.60 -20.67 13.92
N ASP A 928 -37.92 -21.09 14.98
CA ASP A 928 -38.50 -21.19 16.33
C ASP A 928 -38.41 -19.87 17.11
N VAL A 929 -37.44 -18.99 16.77
CA VAL A 929 -37.19 -17.72 17.47
C VAL A 929 -37.44 -16.50 16.58
N LEU A 930 -36.97 -16.52 15.32
CA LEU A 930 -37.11 -15.39 14.39
C LEU A 930 -38.33 -15.50 13.47
N HIS A 931 -39.04 -16.62 13.52
CA HIS A 931 -40.28 -16.90 12.78
C HIS A 931 -40.19 -16.75 11.25
N TYR A 932 -39.07 -17.19 10.65
CA TYR A 932 -38.95 -17.28 9.20
C TYR A 932 -38.28 -18.59 8.72
N LYS A 933 -38.39 -18.84 7.42
CA LYS A 933 -37.64 -19.88 6.70
C LYS A 933 -37.07 -19.33 5.38
N PRO A 934 -35.92 -19.82 4.92
CA PRO A 934 -35.34 -19.39 3.66
C PRO A 934 -36.14 -19.90 2.46
N MET A 935 -36.16 -19.13 1.36
CA MET A 935 -36.69 -19.56 0.06
C MET A 935 -35.58 -19.69 -1.00
N THR A 936 -34.98 -18.56 -1.41
CA THR A 936 -33.97 -18.51 -2.48
C THR A 936 -32.96 -17.40 -2.18
N GLY A 937 -31.69 -17.61 -2.55
CA GLY A 937 -30.61 -16.62 -2.42
C GLY A 937 -30.44 -15.69 -3.62
N HIS A 938 -31.37 -15.70 -4.57
CA HIS A 938 -31.33 -14.86 -5.78
C HIS A 938 -32.70 -14.22 -6.01
N ALA A 939 -33.23 -13.53 -5.00
CA ALA A 939 -34.60 -13.04 -4.99
C ALA A 939 -34.86 -11.93 -6.03
N SER A 940 -33.86 -11.08 -6.27
CA SER A 940 -33.99 -9.95 -7.19
C SER A 940 -32.63 -9.61 -7.79
N LYS A 941 -32.66 -9.28 -9.08
CA LYS A 941 -31.53 -8.67 -9.82
C LYS A 941 -31.80 -7.21 -10.18
N SER A 942 -33.02 -6.72 -9.91
CA SER A 942 -33.45 -5.36 -10.27
C SER A 942 -33.31 -4.35 -9.14
N GLY A 943 -33.10 -4.84 -7.91
CA GLY A 943 -33.06 -4.01 -6.70
C GLY A 943 -34.42 -3.50 -6.22
N LYS A 944 -35.50 -3.64 -7.01
CA LYS A 944 -36.82 -3.06 -6.69
C LYS A 944 -37.63 -3.92 -5.72
N VAL A 945 -38.25 -3.27 -4.74
CA VAL A 945 -39.12 -3.87 -3.73
C VAL A 945 -40.48 -3.18 -3.77
N PHE A 946 -41.56 -3.97 -3.85
CA PHE A 946 -42.93 -3.48 -3.86
C PHE A 946 -43.86 -4.44 -3.10
N PRO A 947 -44.94 -3.92 -2.49
CA PRO A 947 -45.94 -4.72 -1.81
C PRO A 947 -46.72 -5.61 -2.77
N VAL A 948 -47.06 -6.81 -2.32
CA VAL A 948 -48.11 -7.63 -2.95
C VAL A 948 -49.46 -6.95 -2.82
N ASN A 949 -50.39 -7.18 -3.76
CA ASN A 949 -51.72 -6.54 -3.77
C ASN A 949 -52.48 -6.68 -2.44
N ALA A 950 -52.33 -7.83 -1.76
CA ALA A 950 -52.97 -8.07 -0.46
C ALA A 950 -52.48 -7.15 0.66
N MET A 951 -51.28 -6.58 0.54
CA MET A 951 -50.67 -5.70 1.55
C MET A 951 -50.59 -4.24 1.11
N ARG A 952 -51.02 -3.89 -0.12
CA ARG A 952 -50.91 -2.51 -0.65
C ARG A 952 -51.60 -1.47 0.23
N ASP A 953 -52.71 -1.83 0.87
CA ASP A 953 -53.44 -0.90 1.76
C ASP A 953 -52.73 -0.68 3.11
N GLN A 954 -51.83 -1.58 3.50
CA GLN A 954 -51.11 -1.56 4.79
C GLN A 954 -49.63 -1.16 4.65
N PHE A 955 -49.04 -1.41 3.48
CA PHE A 955 -47.66 -1.07 3.15
C PHE A 955 -47.63 -0.45 1.76
N THR A 956 -47.52 0.88 1.71
CA THR A 956 -47.57 1.67 0.46
C THR A 956 -46.19 2.02 -0.08
N TYR A 957 -45.12 1.58 0.58
CA TYR A 957 -43.76 1.95 0.20
C TYR A 957 -43.24 1.08 -0.93
N GLU A 958 -42.67 1.72 -1.95
CA GLU A 958 -41.85 1.10 -2.98
C GLU A 958 -40.43 1.68 -2.86
N PHE A 959 -39.42 0.82 -2.80
CA PHE A 959 -38.03 1.25 -2.62
C PHE A 959 -37.08 0.36 -3.41
N SER A 960 -35.81 0.77 -3.49
CA SER A 960 -34.76 0.00 -4.14
C SER A 960 -33.51 -0.09 -3.28
N PHE A 961 -32.78 -1.20 -3.40
CA PHE A 961 -31.42 -1.35 -2.91
C PHE A 961 -30.42 -1.38 -4.08
N VAL A 962 -29.14 -1.16 -3.77
CA VAL A 962 -28.07 -1.01 -4.78
C VAL A 962 -27.70 -2.37 -5.37
N GLN A 963 -27.81 -2.49 -6.69
CA GLN A 963 -27.49 -3.71 -7.48
C GLN A 963 -26.49 -3.43 -8.62
N GLU A 964 -26.08 -2.18 -8.77
CA GLU A 964 -25.08 -1.71 -9.73
C GLU A 964 -23.98 -0.93 -8.99
N THR A 965 -22.85 -0.68 -9.64
CA THR A 965 -21.75 0.13 -9.07
C THR A 965 -22.28 1.47 -8.55
N ASN A 966 -22.01 1.77 -7.27
CA ASN A 966 -22.47 2.99 -6.62
C ASN A 966 -21.29 3.74 -5.99
N LYS A 967 -21.39 5.07 -5.92
CA LYS A 967 -20.31 5.93 -5.39
C LYS A 967 -20.21 5.95 -3.88
N THR A 968 -21.23 5.46 -3.16
CA THR A 968 -21.42 5.73 -1.72
C THR A 968 -21.66 4.50 -0.86
N ILE A 969 -22.13 3.39 -1.45
CA ILE A 969 -22.42 2.15 -0.72
C ILE A 969 -22.12 0.94 -1.60
N TYR A 970 -21.79 -0.18 -0.97
CA TYR A 970 -21.56 -1.46 -1.63
C TYR A 970 -22.81 -1.92 -2.41
N LYS A 971 -22.57 -2.79 -3.40
CA LYS A 971 -23.63 -3.42 -4.20
C LYS A 971 -24.08 -4.69 -3.50
N VAL A 972 -25.36 -5.03 -3.62
CA VAL A 972 -25.92 -6.30 -3.16
C VAL A 972 -26.19 -7.16 -4.38
N GLU A 973 -25.40 -8.20 -4.64
CA GLU A 973 -25.51 -9.04 -5.85
C GLU A 973 -26.67 -10.03 -5.78
N SER A 974 -26.84 -10.70 -4.64
CA SER A 974 -27.66 -11.91 -4.52
C SER A 974 -28.46 -11.89 -3.21
N PRO A 975 -29.52 -11.04 -3.15
CA PRO A 975 -30.33 -10.90 -1.94
C PRO A 975 -31.25 -12.09 -1.73
N ASP A 976 -31.47 -12.46 -0.47
CA ASP A 976 -32.38 -13.52 -0.07
C ASP A 976 -33.86 -13.15 -0.20
N ALA A 977 -34.67 -14.18 -0.49
CA ALA A 977 -36.09 -14.19 -0.19
C ALA A 977 -36.34 -15.15 0.97
N ILE A 978 -37.20 -14.72 1.89
CA ILE A 978 -37.62 -15.48 3.07
C ILE A 978 -39.15 -15.51 3.15
N GLU A 979 -39.69 -16.50 3.86
CA GLU A 979 -41.11 -16.63 4.15
C GLU A 979 -41.35 -16.67 5.67
N PRO A 980 -42.46 -16.10 6.16
CA PRO A 980 -42.89 -16.30 7.53
C PRO A 980 -43.06 -17.78 7.89
N LYS A 981 -42.70 -18.14 9.13
CA LYS A 981 -42.86 -19.49 9.68
C LYS A 981 -43.21 -19.37 11.16
N GLY A 982 -44.37 -19.89 11.56
CA GLY A 982 -44.85 -19.84 12.94
C GLY A 982 -46.35 -19.84 12.97
#